data_AF-A0A6N8WZT7-F1
#
_entry.id   AF-A0A6N8WZT7-F1
#
_cell.length_a   1.000
_cell.length_b   1.000
_cell.length_c   1.000
_cell.angle_alpha   90.00
_cell.angle_beta   90.00
_cell.angle_gamma   90.00
#
_symmetry.space_group_name_H-M   'P 1'
#
loop_
_entity.id
_entity.type
_entity.pdbx_description
1 polymer ?
#
loop_
_entity_poly.entity_id
_entity_poly.type
_entity_poly.pdbx_seq_one_letter_code
_entity_poly.pdbx_strand_id
1 'polypeptide(L)'
;MSSPRWPCSASAPFAGPVVLGCLAVASCGGDPPVTPVDPQPEPDRPAALTIHAGDGQSATAGTSVADPVFVRVTGRTGAALAGVGVGFAVTAGGGRVQFATATTGTDGLASPGRWTLGAAGTQELRATVDGLPPVTFTATAIAIPARIEAVAGRDQQGFVASEVAVAPEVRVTAADGSPVPGVRVSFITDPAAVIAGADSATSADGRASAGSWTLGPTPAVYWLEATVEGEGITGNPVRFEALAVAGPAAEVLLVAGDGQESEVRFPVPVTPRVRVLDPHGNVIAGDTVLFEADGGSAVIPSLAETDSLGFASVEKWVLGADPGVYTLTAGVLEGDETLASATFRAHATPAVYDIEIVFRKPGELAERHRTAFENAERLWERAITGNLPWATLRESELKECLSRGGIDLEPGGDRIVNDMLIYASLELIDGGGGILAAAGPCQLRDGSYLPIVGTMRIDLADADGEHLEETIVHEMAHVLGFGTLWGRLGLLRDSVVNRRGNPHFTGDSAVAAFARAGGARYTASTLVPVQHLGGVGVWNGHWRDFVLCNELMTAFVDKGKNPLSIVTIASMTDLGYEGVDIAVADEFTVPADCTSSDRGRAGPRRAPGEAETGAEILLAPIGVVGTRGSEIPHGQVNNPGYPPPPRPPRRS
;
A
#
# COMPACT_ATOMS: atom_id res chain seq x y z
N MET A 1 -60.05 50.12 -1.34
CA MET A 1 -60.63 51.39 -1.81
C MET A 1 -60.74 51.25 -3.31
N SER A 2 -61.84 51.42 -4.05
CA SER A 2 -63.08 52.20 -3.93
C SER A 2 -63.30 52.72 -5.36
N SER A 3 -64.41 52.33 -5.98
CA SER A 3 -64.91 52.82 -7.28
C SER A 3 -65.32 54.31 -7.20
N PRO A 4 -66.09 54.94 -8.14
CA PRO A 4 -66.48 54.56 -9.52
C PRO A 4 -66.40 55.76 -10.53
N ARG A 5 -66.96 55.63 -11.75
CA ARG A 5 -68.14 56.43 -12.23
C ARG A 5 -68.59 56.12 -13.68
N TRP A 6 -69.90 55.97 -13.84
CA TRP A 6 -70.75 56.11 -15.06
C TRP A 6 -71.55 57.45 -14.93
N PRO A 7 -72.60 57.86 -15.73
CA PRO A 7 -73.38 57.19 -16.80
C PRO A 7 -73.94 58.06 -18.00
N CYS A 8 -74.76 57.45 -18.90
CA CYS A 8 -75.97 57.97 -19.63
C CYS A 8 -75.93 59.21 -20.59
N SER A 9 -76.84 59.48 -21.56
CA SER A 9 -77.95 58.74 -22.25
C SER A 9 -78.67 59.56 -23.39
N ALA A 10 -79.06 58.94 -24.52
CA ALA A 10 -80.16 59.29 -25.50
C ALA A 10 -80.20 60.70 -26.19
N SER A 11 -81.10 61.16 -27.11
CA SER A 11 -82.43 60.75 -27.69
C SER A 11 -82.66 61.27 -29.16
N ALA A 12 -83.83 61.01 -29.80
CA ALA A 12 -84.33 61.54 -31.12
C ALA A 12 -85.59 62.47 -30.96
N PRO A 13 -86.47 62.89 -31.94
CA PRO A 13 -86.63 62.57 -33.39
C PRO A 13 -87.08 63.80 -34.30
N PHE A 14 -87.97 63.57 -35.31
CA PHE A 14 -88.60 64.46 -36.34
C PHE A 14 -87.76 64.71 -37.63
N ALA A 15 -88.30 64.99 -38.85
CA ALA A 15 -89.62 64.81 -39.51
C ALA A 15 -89.52 65.10 -41.05
N GLY A 16 -90.64 65.13 -41.82
CA GLY A 16 -90.69 65.60 -43.24
C GLY A 16 -92.05 66.21 -43.66
N PRO A 17 -92.19 66.76 -44.89
CA PRO A 17 -93.40 66.51 -45.70
C PRO A 17 -93.24 66.46 -47.24
N VAL A 18 -94.40 66.24 -47.90
CA VAL A 18 -94.75 65.86 -49.28
C VAL A 18 -94.80 67.02 -50.31
N VAL A 19 -94.70 66.76 -51.63
CA VAL A 19 -95.64 67.18 -52.73
C VAL A 19 -95.26 66.63 -54.13
N LEU A 20 -96.29 66.38 -54.96
CA LEU A 20 -96.29 65.81 -56.33
C LEU A 20 -96.06 66.85 -57.46
N GLY A 21 -95.70 66.38 -58.66
CA GLY A 21 -95.81 67.19 -59.89
C GLY A 21 -95.41 66.48 -61.18
N CYS A 22 -96.38 66.06 -62.01
CA CYS A 22 -96.16 65.58 -63.38
C CYS A 22 -96.17 66.74 -64.39
N LEU A 23 -95.40 66.65 -65.48
CA LEU A 23 -95.93 66.70 -66.85
C LEU A 23 -94.85 66.39 -67.90
N ALA A 24 -95.26 65.83 -69.04
CA ALA A 24 -94.40 65.61 -70.21
C ALA A 24 -94.76 66.61 -71.32
N VAL A 25 -93.75 67.07 -72.09
CA VAL A 25 -93.93 67.59 -73.45
C VAL A 25 -92.71 67.16 -74.28
N ALA A 26 -92.95 66.59 -75.46
CA ALA A 26 -91.93 66.33 -76.47
C ALA A 26 -91.95 67.44 -77.53
N SER A 27 -90.78 67.88 -78.00
CA SER A 27 -90.65 68.47 -79.35
C SER A 27 -89.20 68.50 -79.84
N CYS A 28 -89.06 68.21 -81.12
CA CYS A 28 -87.86 68.04 -81.93
C CYS A 28 -86.93 69.25 -82.06
N GLY A 29 -85.64 68.96 -82.32
CA GLY A 29 -84.94 69.50 -83.50
C GLY A 29 -84.05 70.74 -83.33
N GLY A 30 -82.73 70.51 -83.22
CA GLY A 30 -81.68 71.53 -83.40
C GLY A 30 -80.29 70.93 -83.16
N ASP A 31 -79.35 71.15 -84.08
CA ASP A 31 -78.01 70.53 -84.04
C ASP A 31 -77.14 71.04 -82.86
N PRO A 32 -76.28 70.19 -82.26
CA PRO A 32 -75.49 70.56 -81.10
C PRO A 32 -74.23 71.36 -81.46
N PRO A 33 -73.91 72.47 -80.75
CA PRO A 33 -72.58 73.05 -80.79
C PRO A 33 -71.58 72.16 -80.03
N VAL A 34 -70.41 71.94 -80.62
CA VAL A 34 -69.34 71.09 -80.07
C VAL A 34 -68.80 71.68 -78.76
N THR A 35 -68.89 70.92 -77.66
CA THR A 35 -68.17 71.22 -76.42
C THR A 35 -66.74 70.64 -76.45
N PRO A 36 -65.75 71.27 -75.79
CA PRO A 36 -64.40 70.73 -75.74
C PRO A 36 -64.34 69.39 -75.01
N VAL A 37 -63.56 68.45 -75.52
CA VAL A 37 -63.24 67.20 -74.82
C VAL A 37 -62.34 67.50 -73.63
N ASP A 38 -62.82 67.21 -72.44
CA ASP A 38 -62.09 67.28 -71.17
C ASP A 38 -60.91 66.29 -71.21
N PRO A 39 -59.65 66.67 -70.90
CA PRO A 39 -58.53 65.75 -70.96
C PRO A 39 -58.71 64.59 -69.98
N GLN A 40 -58.58 63.36 -70.50
CA GLN A 40 -58.58 62.14 -69.68
C GLN A 40 -57.57 62.29 -68.52
N PRO A 41 -57.92 61.90 -67.28
CA PRO A 41 -56.98 61.93 -66.16
C PRO A 41 -55.76 61.04 -66.49
N GLU A 42 -54.57 61.59 -66.29
CA GLU A 42 -53.30 60.86 -66.47
C GLU A 42 -53.33 59.58 -65.60
N PRO A 43 -52.98 58.40 -66.14
CA PRO A 43 -52.96 57.17 -65.36
C PRO A 43 -52.18 57.33 -64.05
N ASP A 44 -52.72 56.81 -62.94
CA ASP A 44 -51.96 56.82 -61.70
C ASP A 44 -50.76 55.88 -61.83
N ARG A 45 -49.62 56.33 -61.30
CA ARG A 45 -48.32 55.65 -61.45
C ARG A 45 -47.72 55.35 -60.07
N PRO A 46 -46.88 54.31 -59.94
CA PRO A 46 -46.25 53.98 -58.66
C PRO A 46 -45.54 55.18 -58.05
N ALA A 47 -45.81 55.44 -56.77
CA ALA A 47 -45.26 56.57 -56.03
C ALA A 47 -44.56 56.13 -54.72
N ALA A 48 -45.01 55.05 -54.10
CA ALA A 48 -44.31 54.43 -52.96
C ALA A 48 -44.43 52.91 -52.97
N LEU A 49 -43.37 52.26 -52.47
CA LEU A 49 -43.27 50.83 -52.20
C LEU A 49 -42.96 50.67 -50.71
N THR A 50 -43.78 49.92 -49.98
CA THR A 50 -43.58 49.70 -48.53
C THR A 50 -43.74 48.22 -48.17
N ILE A 51 -43.08 47.81 -47.09
CA ILE A 51 -43.35 46.53 -46.41
C ILE A 51 -44.77 46.60 -45.85
N HIS A 52 -45.57 45.56 -46.11
CA HIS A 52 -46.93 45.44 -45.58
C HIS A 52 -47.02 44.38 -44.48
N ALA A 53 -46.39 43.20 -44.69
CA ALA A 53 -46.38 42.10 -43.73
C ALA A 53 -45.21 41.13 -44.00
N GLY A 54 -44.81 40.36 -42.97
CA GLY A 54 -43.87 39.24 -43.10
C GLY A 54 -42.38 39.57 -42.98
N ASP A 55 -42.02 40.71 -42.37
CA ASP A 55 -40.63 41.07 -42.05
C ASP A 55 -40.21 40.61 -40.63
N GLY A 56 -38.90 40.43 -40.40
CA GLY A 56 -38.32 40.05 -39.11
C GLY A 56 -38.60 38.60 -38.67
N GLN A 57 -38.94 37.71 -39.60
CA GLN A 57 -39.39 36.35 -39.28
C GLN A 57 -38.25 35.38 -38.94
N SER A 58 -38.58 34.20 -38.44
CA SER A 58 -37.63 33.08 -38.33
C SER A 58 -38.25 31.76 -38.74
N ALA A 59 -37.42 30.84 -39.24
CA ALA A 59 -37.78 29.47 -39.59
C ALA A 59 -36.53 28.59 -39.60
N THR A 60 -36.67 27.27 -39.51
CA THR A 60 -35.55 26.33 -39.68
C THR A 60 -34.91 26.50 -41.06
N ALA A 61 -33.57 26.40 -41.14
CA ALA A 61 -32.85 26.41 -42.40
C ALA A 61 -33.44 25.40 -43.40
N GLY A 62 -33.65 25.83 -44.65
CA GLY A 62 -34.32 25.02 -45.69
C GLY A 62 -35.85 24.94 -45.62
N THR A 63 -36.51 25.49 -44.59
CA THR A 63 -37.99 25.58 -44.51
C THR A 63 -38.49 26.99 -44.85
N SER A 64 -39.82 27.17 -44.96
CA SER A 64 -40.40 28.48 -45.29
C SER A 64 -40.82 29.25 -44.05
N VAL A 65 -40.71 30.57 -44.10
CA VAL A 65 -41.28 31.45 -43.09
C VAL A 65 -42.80 31.25 -42.99
N ALA A 66 -43.35 31.42 -41.79
CA ALA A 66 -44.74 31.08 -41.49
C ALA A 66 -45.72 32.11 -42.06
N ASP A 67 -45.43 33.40 -41.88
CA ASP A 67 -46.27 34.49 -42.38
C ASP A 67 -45.90 34.83 -43.83
N PRO A 68 -46.88 34.96 -44.74
CA PRO A 68 -46.60 35.36 -46.11
C PRO A 68 -46.01 36.79 -46.20
N VAL A 69 -44.97 36.93 -47.01
CA VAL A 69 -44.35 38.22 -47.34
C VAL A 69 -45.28 39.04 -48.24
N PHE A 70 -45.57 40.28 -47.86
CA PHE A 70 -46.34 41.22 -48.69
C PHE A 70 -45.67 42.60 -48.73
N VAL A 71 -45.60 43.18 -49.93
CA VAL A 71 -45.40 44.63 -50.13
C VAL A 71 -46.69 45.30 -50.54
N ARG A 72 -46.78 46.60 -50.30
CA ARG A 72 -47.84 47.49 -50.77
C ARG A 72 -47.26 48.53 -51.74
N VAL A 73 -47.91 48.70 -52.88
CA VAL A 73 -47.64 49.81 -53.81
C VAL A 73 -48.79 50.78 -53.78
N THR A 74 -48.48 52.08 -53.64
CA THR A 74 -49.47 53.16 -53.75
C THR A 74 -49.13 54.10 -54.91
N GLY A 75 -50.17 54.67 -55.50
CA GLY A 75 -50.08 55.68 -56.54
C GLY A 75 -49.85 57.09 -55.99
N ARG A 76 -49.71 58.08 -56.87
CA ARG A 76 -49.54 59.50 -56.50
C ARG A 76 -50.71 60.05 -55.70
N THR A 77 -51.89 59.45 -55.87
CA THR A 77 -53.10 59.78 -55.11
C THR A 77 -53.07 59.29 -53.66
N GLY A 78 -52.07 58.49 -53.28
CA GLY A 78 -52.02 57.77 -52.00
C GLY A 78 -52.90 56.51 -51.96
N ALA A 79 -53.72 56.27 -52.98
CA ALA A 79 -54.51 55.06 -53.10
C ALA A 79 -53.64 53.83 -53.42
N ALA A 80 -54.15 52.65 -53.08
CA ALA A 80 -53.56 51.37 -53.48
C ALA A 80 -53.55 51.22 -55.01
N LEU A 81 -52.42 50.82 -55.60
CA LEU A 81 -52.25 50.76 -57.05
C LEU A 81 -52.14 49.31 -57.54
N ALA A 82 -53.14 48.88 -58.31
CA ALA A 82 -53.22 47.56 -58.92
C ALA A 82 -52.43 47.47 -60.24
N GLY A 83 -52.07 46.26 -60.66
CA GLY A 83 -51.43 46.01 -61.96
C GLY A 83 -49.94 46.33 -62.02
N VAL A 84 -49.30 46.69 -60.91
CA VAL A 84 -47.87 47.03 -60.86
C VAL A 84 -47.03 45.76 -60.70
N GLY A 85 -46.04 45.57 -61.58
CA GLY A 85 -45.06 44.50 -61.44
C GLY A 85 -44.05 44.79 -60.32
N VAL A 86 -43.91 43.84 -59.39
CA VAL A 86 -42.92 43.85 -58.31
C VAL A 86 -41.94 42.70 -58.52
N GLY A 87 -40.65 43.01 -58.59
CA GLY A 87 -39.56 42.03 -58.60
C GLY A 87 -39.11 41.66 -57.18
N PHE A 88 -38.78 40.39 -56.96
CA PHE A 88 -38.33 39.84 -55.67
C PHE A 88 -37.05 39.03 -55.86
N ALA A 89 -35.99 39.40 -55.12
CA ALA A 89 -34.69 38.73 -55.18
C ALA A 89 -34.12 38.51 -53.78
N VAL A 90 -33.72 37.28 -53.47
CA VAL A 90 -32.97 36.97 -52.23
C VAL A 90 -31.57 37.54 -52.37
N THR A 91 -31.16 38.42 -51.45
CA THR A 91 -29.87 39.14 -51.48
C THR A 91 -28.84 38.57 -50.51
N ALA A 92 -29.27 37.86 -49.46
CA ALA A 92 -28.40 37.19 -48.51
C ALA A 92 -28.99 35.86 -48.02
N GLY A 93 -28.14 34.96 -47.54
CA GLY A 93 -28.54 33.69 -46.90
C GLY A 93 -28.89 32.53 -47.84
N GLY A 94 -29.02 32.76 -49.15
CA GLY A 94 -29.14 31.71 -50.16
C GLY A 94 -30.51 31.00 -50.22
N GLY A 95 -31.55 31.57 -49.62
CA GLY A 95 -32.93 31.10 -49.75
C GLY A 95 -33.52 31.24 -51.16
N ARG A 96 -34.80 30.88 -51.30
CA ARG A 96 -35.56 30.99 -52.56
C ARG A 96 -36.99 31.50 -52.33
N VAL A 97 -37.52 32.21 -53.31
CA VAL A 97 -38.94 32.58 -53.39
C VAL A 97 -39.68 31.72 -54.40
N GLN A 98 -40.98 31.51 -54.19
CA GLN A 98 -41.83 30.77 -55.12
C GLN A 98 -42.00 31.49 -56.47
N PHE A 99 -42.08 32.83 -56.44
CA PHE A 99 -42.17 33.68 -57.62
C PHE A 99 -41.19 34.85 -57.51
N ALA A 100 -40.31 35.02 -58.50
CA ALA A 100 -39.36 36.14 -58.58
C ALA A 100 -40.03 37.45 -59.01
N THR A 101 -41.28 37.41 -59.48
CA THR A 101 -42.10 38.57 -59.84
C THR A 101 -43.56 38.32 -59.48
N ALA A 102 -44.26 39.34 -58.98
CA ALA A 102 -45.71 39.31 -58.81
C ALA A 102 -46.34 40.66 -59.16
N THR A 103 -47.62 40.65 -59.54
CA THR A 103 -48.38 41.85 -59.91
C THR A 103 -49.31 42.26 -58.78
N THR A 104 -49.44 43.55 -58.50
CA THR A 104 -50.31 44.03 -57.40
C THR A 104 -51.80 43.80 -57.66
N GLY A 105 -52.50 43.36 -56.62
CA GLY A 105 -53.97 43.20 -56.61
C GLY A 105 -54.73 44.53 -56.54
N THR A 106 -56.06 44.47 -56.51
CA THR A 106 -56.95 45.64 -56.34
C THR A 106 -56.76 46.36 -55.00
N ASP A 107 -56.17 45.68 -54.03
CA ASP A 107 -55.75 46.19 -52.73
C ASP A 107 -54.31 46.76 -52.74
N GLY A 108 -53.63 46.77 -53.89
CA GLY A 108 -52.25 47.23 -54.06
C GLY A 108 -51.18 46.32 -53.47
N LEU A 109 -51.52 45.06 -53.12
CA LEU A 109 -50.59 44.11 -52.52
C LEU A 109 -49.98 43.17 -53.56
N ALA A 110 -48.70 42.87 -53.38
CA ALA A 110 -47.99 41.82 -54.11
C ALA A 110 -47.18 40.94 -53.14
N SER A 111 -47.08 39.64 -53.46
CA SER A 111 -46.37 38.64 -52.66
C SER A 111 -45.54 37.73 -53.56
N PRO A 112 -44.31 37.33 -53.16
CA PRO A 112 -43.51 36.33 -53.86
C PRO A 112 -44.00 34.89 -53.64
N GLY A 113 -45.12 34.69 -52.95
CA GLY A 113 -45.57 33.38 -52.47
C GLY A 113 -44.71 32.92 -51.28
N ARG A 114 -44.41 31.62 -51.20
CA ARG A 114 -43.53 31.09 -50.15
C ARG A 114 -42.10 31.62 -50.28
N TRP A 115 -41.54 32.12 -49.18
CA TRP A 115 -40.10 32.37 -49.03
C TRP A 115 -39.49 31.24 -48.19
N THR A 116 -38.73 30.38 -48.85
CA THR A 116 -37.92 29.33 -48.20
C THR A 116 -36.56 29.90 -47.84
N LEU A 117 -36.16 29.79 -46.58
CA LEU A 117 -34.86 30.25 -46.11
C LEU A 117 -33.74 29.28 -46.54
N GLY A 118 -32.53 29.83 -46.74
CA GLY A 118 -31.37 29.04 -47.14
C GLY A 118 -30.60 28.47 -45.93
N ALA A 119 -29.28 28.68 -45.92
CA ALA A 119 -28.40 28.29 -44.82
C ALA A 119 -28.71 29.07 -43.54
N ALA A 120 -28.25 28.59 -42.38
CA ALA A 120 -28.50 29.24 -41.11
C ALA A 120 -27.90 30.66 -41.02
N GLY A 121 -28.52 31.52 -40.20
CA GLY A 121 -28.16 32.94 -40.05
C GLY A 121 -29.11 33.89 -40.78
N THR A 122 -28.66 35.12 -41.01
CA THR A 122 -29.48 36.19 -41.61
C THR A 122 -29.81 35.92 -43.08
N GLN A 123 -31.08 36.12 -43.41
CA GLN A 123 -31.67 35.98 -44.74
C GLN A 123 -32.23 37.35 -45.14
N GLU A 124 -31.99 37.76 -46.39
CA GLU A 124 -32.53 39.01 -46.92
C GLU A 124 -33.28 38.78 -48.22
N LEU A 125 -34.43 39.43 -48.36
CA LEU A 125 -35.26 39.40 -49.56
C LEU A 125 -35.61 40.83 -49.98
N ARG A 126 -35.06 41.28 -51.11
CA ARG A 126 -35.28 42.62 -51.66
C ARG A 126 -36.45 42.62 -52.64
N ALA A 127 -37.41 43.50 -52.40
CA ALA A 127 -38.51 43.80 -53.30
C ALA A 127 -38.26 45.12 -54.06
N THR A 128 -38.60 45.15 -55.34
CA THR A 128 -38.29 46.26 -56.26
C THR A 128 -39.47 46.59 -57.17
N VAL A 129 -39.70 47.88 -57.41
CA VAL A 129 -40.56 48.42 -58.46
C VAL A 129 -39.75 49.46 -59.22
N ASP A 130 -39.82 49.45 -60.55
CA ASP A 130 -39.03 50.37 -61.38
C ASP A 130 -39.34 51.84 -61.04
N GLY A 131 -38.28 52.63 -60.84
CA GLY A 131 -38.38 54.05 -60.46
C GLY A 131 -38.65 54.33 -58.98
N LEU A 132 -38.81 53.30 -58.12
CA LEU A 132 -38.98 53.46 -56.68
C LEU A 132 -37.80 52.92 -55.87
N PRO A 133 -37.52 53.47 -54.66
CA PRO A 133 -36.58 52.84 -53.73
C PRO A 133 -37.02 51.40 -53.38
N PRO A 134 -36.07 50.45 -53.27
CA PRO A 134 -36.37 49.09 -52.86
C PRO A 134 -36.77 49.02 -51.39
N VAL A 135 -37.43 47.93 -51.00
CA VAL A 135 -37.55 47.52 -49.59
C VAL A 135 -36.91 46.15 -49.39
N THR A 136 -36.31 45.91 -48.23
CA THR A 136 -35.67 44.63 -47.89
C THR A 136 -36.35 44.02 -46.68
N PHE A 137 -36.83 42.79 -46.83
CA PHE A 137 -37.28 41.95 -45.73
C PHE A 137 -36.09 41.20 -45.14
N THR A 138 -36.11 41.03 -43.83
CA THR A 138 -35.15 40.25 -43.05
C THR A 138 -35.83 39.01 -42.47
N ALA A 139 -35.08 37.92 -42.38
CA ALA A 139 -35.46 36.74 -41.61
C ALA A 139 -34.22 36.03 -41.04
N THR A 140 -34.43 35.17 -40.05
CA THR A 140 -33.38 34.36 -39.43
C THR A 140 -33.63 32.88 -39.69
N ALA A 141 -32.72 32.25 -40.42
CA ALA A 141 -32.68 30.80 -40.59
C ALA A 141 -32.04 30.14 -39.37
N ILE A 142 -32.80 29.29 -38.67
CA ILE A 142 -32.37 28.59 -37.47
C ILE A 142 -31.69 27.28 -37.89
N ALA A 143 -30.42 27.09 -37.50
CA ALA A 143 -29.73 25.81 -37.65
C ALA A 143 -30.30 24.76 -36.69
N ILE A 144 -30.30 23.49 -37.12
CA ILE A 144 -30.60 22.34 -36.26
C ILE A 144 -29.30 21.59 -35.90
N PRO A 145 -29.13 21.16 -34.63
CA PRO A 145 -28.05 20.24 -34.27
C PRO A 145 -28.11 18.96 -35.10
N ALA A 146 -26.96 18.52 -35.62
CA ALA A 146 -26.82 17.24 -36.34
C ALA A 146 -25.64 16.41 -35.81
N ARG A 147 -24.66 17.05 -35.18
CA ARG A 147 -23.51 16.42 -34.53
C ARG A 147 -23.16 17.16 -33.24
N ILE A 148 -22.73 16.40 -32.25
CA ILE A 148 -22.02 16.89 -31.07
C ILE A 148 -20.72 16.08 -30.91
N GLU A 149 -19.62 16.74 -30.58
CA GLU A 149 -18.31 16.12 -30.37
C GLU A 149 -17.52 16.81 -29.26
N ALA A 150 -16.66 16.07 -28.56
CA ALA A 150 -15.72 16.65 -27.58
C ALA A 150 -14.62 17.45 -28.28
N VAL A 151 -14.20 18.54 -27.66
CA VAL A 151 -13.08 19.37 -28.13
C VAL A 151 -11.94 19.43 -27.11
N ALA A 152 -12.24 19.41 -25.82
CA ALA A 152 -11.26 19.50 -24.74
C ALA A 152 -11.72 18.71 -23.51
N GLY A 153 -10.77 18.30 -22.65
CA GLY A 153 -11.07 17.71 -21.34
C GLY A 153 -11.41 16.21 -21.32
N ARG A 154 -11.07 15.44 -22.36
CA ARG A 154 -11.16 13.97 -22.35
C ARG A 154 -9.95 13.30 -21.71
N ASP A 155 -10.19 12.09 -21.19
CA ASP A 155 -9.19 11.10 -20.78
C ASP A 155 -8.13 11.66 -19.81
N GLN A 156 -8.59 12.44 -18.84
CA GLN A 156 -7.74 13.20 -17.92
C GLN A 156 -7.29 12.37 -16.71
N GLN A 157 -6.28 12.88 -16.02
CA GLN A 157 -5.86 12.42 -14.70
C GLN A 157 -5.77 13.60 -13.74
N GLY A 158 -6.07 13.37 -12.47
CA GLY A 158 -5.99 14.36 -11.40
C GLY A 158 -6.12 13.71 -10.03
N PHE A 159 -5.94 14.51 -8.98
CA PHE A 159 -6.16 14.05 -7.61
C PHE A 159 -7.65 13.98 -7.28
N VAL A 160 -8.02 13.14 -6.32
CA VAL A 160 -9.34 13.17 -5.66
C VAL A 160 -9.69 14.58 -5.16
N ALA A 161 -10.98 14.88 -5.14
CA ALA A 161 -11.54 16.16 -4.68
C ALA A 161 -10.94 17.43 -5.35
N SER A 162 -10.21 17.28 -6.45
CA SER A 162 -9.50 18.35 -7.15
C SER A 162 -10.11 18.62 -8.52
N GLU A 163 -9.95 19.84 -9.03
CA GLU A 163 -10.37 20.18 -10.39
C GLU A 163 -9.42 19.54 -11.43
N VAL A 164 -9.99 18.98 -12.50
CA VAL A 164 -9.19 18.53 -13.65
C VAL A 164 -8.57 19.73 -14.37
N ALA A 165 -7.37 19.54 -14.94
CA ALA A 165 -6.60 20.61 -15.55
C ALA A 165 -7.28 21.27 -16.77
N VAL A 166 -8.16 20.55 -17.49
CA VAL A 166 -8.86 21.05 -18.66
C VAL A 166 -10.37 20.84 -18.51
N ALA A 167 -11.12 21.93 -18.43
CA ALA A 167 -12.59 21.91 -18.42
C ALA A 167 -13.15 21.13 -19.63
N PRO A 168 -14.07 20.16 -19.43
CA PRO A 168 -14.75 19.48 -20.53
C PRO A 168 -15.49 20.48 -21.43
N GLU A 169 -15.30 20.33 -22.74
CA GLU A 169 -15.88 21.19 -23.76
C GLU A 169 -16.36 20.36 -24.96
N VAL A 170 -17.54 20.69 -25.46
CA VAL A 170 -18.12 20.12 -26.68
C VAL A 170 -18.36 21.18 -27.76
N ARG A 171 -18.45 20.73 -29.00
CA ARG A 171 -18.94 21.53 -30.13
C ARG A 171 -20.16 20.88 -30.75
N VAL A 172 -21.17 21.69 -31.04
CA VAL A 172 -22.40 21.31 -31.75
C VAL A 172 -22.38 21.92 -33.15
N THR A 173 -22.59 21.07 -34.17
CA THR A 173 -22.63 21.49 -35.58
C THR A 173 -23.87 20.97 -36.28
N ALA A 174 -24.29 21.70 -37.32
CA ALA A 174 -25.34 21.30 -38.25
C ALA A 174 -24.80 20.30 -39.28
N ALA A 175 -25.69 19.76 -40.13
CA ALA A 175 -25.33 18.72 -41.10
C ALA A 175 -24.33 19.16 -42.18
N ASP A 176 -24.19 20.47 -42.41
CA ASP A 176 -23.19 21.09 -43.29
C ASP A 176 -21.85 21.40 -42.59
N GLY A 177 -21.72 21.08 -41.31
CA GLY A 177 -20.55 21.36 -40.48
C GLY A 177 -20.50 22.78 -39.91
N SER A 178 -21.50 23.63 -40.17
CA SER A 178 -21.58 24.97 -39.56
C SER A 178 -21.84 24.89 -38.04
N PRO A 179 -21.30 25.82 -37.24
CA PRO A 179 -21.56 25.86 -35.80
C PRO A 179 -23.02 26.24 -35.51
N VAL A 180 -23.62 25.61 -34.50
CA VAL A 180 -24.98 25.95 -34.05
C VAL A 180 -24.92 26.69 -32.72
N PRO A 181 -25.09 28.02 -32.69
CA PRO A 181 -25.11 28.80 -31.45
C PRO A 181 -26.46 28.71 -30.72
N GLY A 182 -26.45 28.95 -29.40
CA GLY A 182 -27.66 29.03 -28.56
C GLY A 182 -28.31 27.69 -28.20
N VAL A 183 -27.78 26.56 -28.68
CA VAL A 183 -28.18 25.21 -28.29
C VAL A 183 -27.82 24.96 -26.83
N ARG A 184 -28.79 24.50 -26.03
CA ARG A 184 -28.54 23.98 -24.67
C ARG A 184 -27.83 22.64 -24.74
N VAL A 185 -26.69 22.54 -24.06
CA VAL A 185 -26.03 21.30 -23.70
C VAL A 185 -26.25 21.07 -22.21
N SER A 186 -26.82 19.93 -21.85
CA SER A 186 -26.92 19.47 -20.46
C SER A 186 -25.73 18.58 -20.15
N PHE A 187 -25.02 18.87 -19.06
CA PHE A 187 -23.91 18.10 -18.56
C PHE A 187 -24.33 17.37 -17.28
N ILE A 188 -24.11 16.05 -17.25
CA ILE A 188 -24.35 15.19 -16.10
C ILE A 188 -23.02 14.50 -15.76
N THR A 189 -22.68 14.40 -14.47
CA THR A 189 -21.47 13.73 -13.99
C THR A 189 -21.81 12.74 -12.89
N ASP A 190 -20.85 11.90 -12.48
CA ASP A 190 -20.97 11.04 -11.31
C ASP A 190 -21.49 11.80 -10.07
N PRO A 191 -22.36 11.19 -9.24
CA PRO A 191 -22.95 11.86 -8.06
C PRO A 191 -21.95 12.35 -7.00
N ALA A 192 -20.70 11.88 -7.04
CA ALA A 192 -19.64 12.29 -6.12
C ALA A 192 -18.69 13.36 -6.72
N ALA A 193 -18.81 13.65 -8.02
CA ALA A 193 -18.09 14.73 -8.70
C ALA A 193 -18.97 15.98 -8.79
N VAL A 194 -18.36 17.15 -9.03
CA VAL A 194 -19.05 18.45 -9.11
C VAL A 194 -18.66 19.17 -10.39
N ILE A 195 -19.63 19.82 -11.02
CA ILE A 195 -19.42 20.69 -12.18
C ILE A 195 -20.01 22.07 -11.96
N ALA A 196 -19.33 23.10 -12.46
CA ALA A 196 -19.82 24.48 -12.37
C ALA A 196 -20.97 24.80 -13.36
N GLY A 197 -21.07 24.07 -14.47
CA GLY A 197 -21.99 24.34 -15.59
C GLY A 197 -22.77 23.11 -16.06
N ALA A 198 -23.72 22.65 -15.24
CA ALA A 198 -24.64 21.54 -15.60
C ALA A 198 -25.57 21.87 -16.79
N ASP A 199 -25.78 23.14 -17.09
CA ASP A 199 -26.53 23.63 -18.25
C ASP A 199 -25.73 24.76 -18.91
N SER A 200 -25.37 24.59 -20.18
CA SER A 200 -24.51 25.52 -20.91
C SER A 200 -25.08 25.77 -22.32
N ALA A 201 -25.16 27.04 -22.72
CA ALA A 201 -25.59 27.40 -24.07
C ALA A 201 -24.37 27.53 -24.99
N THR A 202 -24.46 26.98 -26.20
CA THR A 202 -23.38 27.07 -27.19
C THR A 202 -23.10 28.50 -27.63
N SER A 203 -21.82 28.85 -27.71
CA SER A 203 -21.32 30.14 -28.20
C SER A 203 -21.50 30.31 -29.71
N ALA A 204 -21.09 31.46 -30.26
CA ALA A 204 -21.08 31.73 -31.70
C ALA A 204 -20.32 30.65 -32.52
N ASP A 205 -19.28 30.04 -31.93
CA ASP A 205 -18.50 28.96 -32.55
C ASP A 205 -19.10 27.56 -32.37
N GLY A 206 -20.31 27.47 -31.79
CA GLY A 206 -21.04 26.25 -31.50
C GLY A 206 -20.51 25.50 -30.28
N ARG A 207 -19.73 26.17 -29.41
CA ARG A 207 -19.01 25.54 -28.30
C ARG A 207 -19.70 25.73 -26.95
N ALA A 208 -19.76 24.69 -26.12
CA ALA A 208 -20.26 24.75 -24.75
C ALA A 208 -19.33 23.97 -23.82
N SER A 209 -19.13 24.48 -22.60
CA SER A 209 -18.29 23.86 -21.57
C SER A 209 -19.09 23.56 -20.30
N ALA A 210 -18.71 22.49 -19.60
CA ALA A 210 -19.20 22.12 -18.28
C ALA A 210 -18.68 23.03 -17.15
N GLY A 211 -17.81 24.01 -17.46
CA GLY A 211 -17.07 24.78 -16.45
C GLY A 211 -15.98 23.95 -15.79
N SER A 212 -15.58 24.30 -14.57
CA SER A 212 -14.68 23.43 -13.82
C SER A 212 -15.36 22.11 -13.45
N TRP A 213 -14.58 21.03 -13.43
CA TRP A 213 -15.02 19.68 -13.09
C TRP A 213 -14.12 19.16 -11.96
N THR A 214 -14.68 19.10 -10.75
CA THR A 214 -14.03 18.59 -9.55
C THR A 214 -14.33 17.10 -9.43
N LEU A 215 -13.28 16.27 -9.34
CA LEU A 215 -13.43 14.82 -9.16
C LEU A 215 -13.92 14.49 -7.75
N GLY A 216 -14.47 13.29 -7.56
CA GLY A 216 -14.91 12.86 -6.23
C GLY A 216 -13.76 12.50 -5.27
N PRO A 217 -14.07 12.21 -4.00
CA PRO A 217 -13.08 12.08 -2.93
C PRO A 217 -12.37 10.71 -2.87
N THR A 218 -12.65 9.79 -3.80
CA THR A 218 -12.14 8.40 -3.78
C THR A 218 -11.46 8.03 -5.11
N PRO A 219 -10.30 7.35 -5.12
CA PRO A 219 -9.63 6.97 -6.36
C PRO A 219 -10.50 6.07 -7.24
N ALA A 220 -10.84 6.55 -8.44
CA ALA A 220 -11.76 5.92 -9.38
C ALA A 220 -11.67 6.60 -10.75
N VAL A 221 -12.22 5.97 -11.79
CA VAL A 221 -12.55 6.69 -13.03
C VAL A 221 -13.92 7.35 -12.85
N TYR A 222 -13.94 8.67 -12.91
CA TYR A 222 -15.16 9.48 -12.91
C TYR A 222 -15.58 9.81 -14.34
N TRP A 223 -16.89 9.81 -14.61
CA TRP A 223 -17.45 10.13 -15.92
C TRP A 223 -18.26 11.43 -15.91
N LEU A 224 -18.37 12.01 -17.11
CA LEU A 224 -19.23 13.14 -17.43
C LEU A 224 -19.80 12.97 -18.84
N GLU A 225 -21.09 13.19 -19.00
CA GLU A 225 -21.81 13.07 -20.26
C GLU A 225 -22.49 14.39 -20.64
N ALA A 226 -22.25 14.83 -21.87
CA ALA A 226 -22.82 16.03 -22.45
C ALA A 226 -23.91 15.66 -23.47
N THR A 227 -25.13 16.10 -23.24
CA THR A 227 -26.32 15.76 -24.03
C THR A 227 -26.95 16.99 -24.65
N VAL A 228 -27.37 16.89 -25.92
CA VAL A 228 -28.21 17.89 -26.60
C VAL A 228 -29.60 17.30 -26.81
N GLU A 229 -30.64 18.12 -26.65
CA GLU A 229 -32.01 17.72 -26.94
C GLU A 229 -32.24 17.60 -28.47
N GLY A 230 -32.74 16.45 -28.92
CA GLY A 230 -33.09 16.19 -30.31
C GLY A 230 -32.78 14.77 -30.77
N GLU A 231 -33.48 14.30 -31.80
CA GLU A 231 -33.27 12.99 -32.41
C GLU A 231 -32.22 13.02 -33.52
N GLY A 232 -31.50 11.91 -33.73
CA GLY A 232 -30.57 11.75 -34.86
C GLY A 232 -29.24 12.51 -34.76
N ILE A 233 -28.97 13.20 -33.64
CA ILE A 233 -27.72 13.93 -33.42
C ILE A 233 -26.56 12.93 -33.25
N THR A 234 -25.61 12.96 -34.18
CA THR A 234 -24.43 12.07 -34.16
C THR A 234 -23.51 12.41 -32.99
N GLY A 235 -23.10 11.40 -32.22
CA GLY A 235 -22.19 11.56 -31.07
C GLY A 235 -22.87 11.98 -29.77
N ASN A 236 -24.21 11.97 -29.72
CA ASN A 236 -25.01 12.33 -28.55
C ASN A 236 -25.40 11.06 -27.74
N PRO A 237 -25.09 10.95 -26.43
CA PRO A 237 -24.30 11.88 -25.61
C PRO A 237 -22.79 11.76 -25.85
N VAL A 238 -22.06 12.85 -25.60
CA VAL A 238 -20.59 12.85 -25.59
C VAL A 238 -20.10 12.49 -24.19
N ARG A 239 -19.40 11.36 -24.07
CA ARG A 239 -18.76 10.93 -22.83
C ARG A 239 -17.33 11.49 -22.69
N PHE A 240 -16.99 11.82 -21.45
CA PHE A 240 -15.69 12.22 -20.92
C PHE A 240 -15.39 11.35 -19.71
N GLU A 241 -14.13 10.99 -19.52
CA GLU A 241 -13.66 10.21 -18.38
C GLU A 241 -12.39 10.86 -17.79
N ALA A 242 -12.24 10.78 -16.47
CA ALA A 242 -11.08 11.27 -15.74
C ALA A 242 -10.73 10.29 -14.60
N LEU A 243 -9.49 9.83 -14.56
CA LEU A 243 -8.98 8.99 -13.48
C LEU A 243 -8.54 9.86 -12.30
N ALA A 244 -9.25 9.76 -11.18
CA ALA A 244 -8.82 10.27 -9.89
C ALA A 244 -7.82 9.30 -9.25
N VAL A 245 -6.65 9.79 -8.89
CA VAL A 245 -5.69 9.10 -8.00
C VAL A 245 -5.70 9.74 -6.61
N ALA A 246 -5.19 9.03 -5.60
CA ALA A 246 -5.10 9.57 -4.25
C ALA A 246 -4.27 10.87 -4.24
N GLY A 247 -4.63 11.82 -3.37
CA GLY A 247 -3.93 13.10 -3.24
C GLY A 247 -2.51 12.96 -2.68
N PRO A 248 -1.75 14.06 -2.57
CA PRO A 248 -0.45 14.07 -1.89
C PRO A 248 -0.55 13.54 -0.45
N ALA A 249 0.53 12.93 0.05
CA ALA A 249 0.58 12.40 1.41
C ALA A 249 0.29 13.48 2.46
N ALA A 250 -0.60 13.17 3.39
CA ALA A 250 -0.98 14.05 4.49
C ALA A 250 -0.87 13.38 5.87
N GLU A 251 -0.92 12.05 5.92
CA GLU A 251 -0.75 11.28 7.14
C GLU A 251 0.11 10.05 6.90
N VAL A 252 1.07 9.83 7.80
CA VAL A 252 1.81 8.57 7.92
C VAL A 252 1.38 7.93 9.23
N LEU A 253 0.78 6.74 9.17
CA LEU A 253 0.33 5.99 10.33
C LEU A 253 1.36 4.93 10.71
N LEU A 254 1.72 4.84 11.99
CA LEU A 254 2.48 3.71 12.54
C LEU A 254 1.57 2.47 12.59
N VAL A 255 1.97 1.37 11.95
CA VAL A 255 1.15 0.14 11.82
C VAL A 255 1.70 -0.99 12.70
N ALA A 256 3.02 -1.14 12.76
CA ALA A 256 3.71 -2.13 13.58
C ALA A 256 5.14 -1.67 13.89
N GLY A 257 5.68 -2.13 15.02
CA GLY A 257 7.08 -1.90 15.38
C GLY A 257 7.40 -0.59 16.13
N ASP A 258 6.41 0.06 16.75
CA ASP A 258 6.63 1.18 17.68
C ASP A 258 6.68 0.71 19.15
N GLY A 259 7.37 1.48 20.00
CA GLY A 259 7.44 1.26 21.44
C GLY A 259 8.18 0.00 21.87
N GLN A 260 9.18 -0.43 21.10
CA GLN A 260 9.87 -1.71 21.29
C GLN A 260 11.08 -1.60 22.23
N GLU A 261 11.54 -2.75 22.73
CA GLU A 261 12.85 -2.89 23.37
C GLU A 261 13.70 -3.88 22.57
N SER A 262 15.02 -3.65 22.54
CA SER A 262 16.03 -4.52 21.93
C SER A 262 17.39 -4.16 22.51
N GLU A 263 18.43 -4.97 22.29
CA GLU A 263 19.78 -4.61 22.76
C GLU A 263 20.48 -3.61 21.82
N VAL A 264 21.49 -2.92 22.35
CA VAL A 264 22.43 -2.17 21.52
C VAL A 264 23.01 -3.05 20.41
N ARG A 265 23.10 -2.52 19.18
CA ARG A 265 23.58 -3.23 17.97
C ARG A 265 22.75 -4.44 17.52
N PHE A 266 21.58 -4.69 18.12
CA PHE A 266 20.65 -5.75 17.73
C PHE A 266 19.44 -5.16 16.96
N PRO A 267 18.80 -5.89 16.02
CA PRO A 267 17.56 -5.46 15.38
C PRO A 267 16.38 -5.41 16.35
N VAL A 268 15.43 -4.49 16.15
CA VAL A 268 14.14 -4.57 16.87
C VAL A 268 13.35 -5.83 16.46
N PRO A 269 12.62 -6.49 17.38
CA PRO A 269 12.01 -7.79 17.13
C PRO A 269 10.82 -7.76 16.15
N VAL A 270 10.10 -6.65 16.06
CA VAL A 270 9.02 -6.41 15.09
C VAL A 270 9.48 -5.35 14.09
N THR A 271 9.45 -5.66 12.79
CA THR A 271 9.88 -4.72 11.75
C THR A 271 8.97 -3.48 11.69
N PRO A 272 9.52 -2.26 11.76
CA PRO A 272 8.76 -1.03 11.59
C PRO A 272 8.02 -0.96 10.25
N ARG A 273 6.72 -0.70 10.32
CA ARG A 273 5.81 -0.61 9.17
C ARG A 273 4.88 0.58 9.33
N VAL A 274 4.73 1.36 8.26
CA VAL A 274 3.80 2.49 8.17
C VAL A 274 2.73 2.26 7.13
N ARG A 275 1.67 3.08 7.17
CA ARG A 275 0.70 3.25 6.08
C ARG A 275 0.57 4.74 5.74
N VAL A 276 0.60 5.07 4.46
CA VAL A 276 0.50 6.46 3.98
C VAL A 276 -0.91 6.73 3.45
N LEU A 277 -1.48 7.87 3.88
CA LEU A 277 -2.82 8.33 3.50
C LEU A 277 -2.80 9.78 2.98
N ASP A 278 -3.75 10.08 2.09
CA ASP A 278 -4.08 11.43 1.62
C ASP A 278 -5.03 12.18 2.59
N PRO A 279 -5.34 13.48 2.39
CA PRO A 279 -6.24 14.25 3.27
C PRO A 279 -7.68 13.71 3.39
N HIS A 280 -8.08 12.79 2.51
CA HIS A 280 -9.41 12.17 2.48
C HIS A 280 -9.41 10.75 3.07
N GLY A 281 -8.25 10.27 3.54
CA GLY A 281 -8.07 8.92 4.09
C GLY A 281 -7.90 7.84 3.03
N ASN A 282 -7.64 8.19 1.76
CA ASN A 282 -7.32 7.22 0.72
C ASN A 282 -5.87 6.74 0.89
N VAL A 283 -5.62 5.48 0.56
CA VAL A 283 -4.26 4.92 0.53
C VAL A 283 -3.50 5.43 -0.69
N ILE A 284 -2.22 5.76 -0.50
CA ILE A 284 -1.32 6.17 -1.58
C ILE A 284 -0.36 5.03 -1.89
N ALA A 285 -0.33 4.59 -3.15
CA ALA A 285 0.51 3.49 -3.63
C ALA A 285 1.60 4.02 -4.59
N GLY A 286 2.83 3.52 -4.46
CA GLY A 286 3.99 3.97 -5.23
C GLY A 286 4.73 5.18 -4.66
N ASP A 287 4.31 5.71 -3.51
CA ASP A 287 5.02 6.79 -2.82
C ASP A 287 6.29 6.26 -2.16
N THR A 288 7.39 7.00 -2.27
CA THR A 288 8.65 6.63 -1.60
C THR A 288 8.68 7.15 -0.17
N VAL A 289 8.79 6.25 0.80
CA VAL A 289 9.00 6.55 2.21
C VAL A 289 10.50 6.44 2.53
N LEU A 290 11.08 7.54 3.01
CA LEU A 290 12.42 7.57 3.59
C LEU A 290 12.35 7.22 5.07
N PHE A 291 13.20 6.30 5.52
CA PHE A 291 13.34 5.86 6.90
C PHE A 291 14.71 6.27 7.44
N GLU A 292 14.74 7.31 8.29
CA GLU A 292 15.95 7.83 8.92
C GLU A 292 15.99 7.50 10.41
N ALA A 293 17.09 6.93 10.89
CA ALA A 293 17.27 6.61 12.31
C ALA A 293 18.39 7.44 12.95
N ASP A 294 18.25 7.69 14.25
CA ASP A 294 19.22 8.44 15.04
C ASP A 294 20.30 7.55 15.69
N GLY A 295 21.23 8.20 16.39
CA GLY A 295 22.20 7.56 17.30
C GLY A 295 23.18 6.56 16.64
N GLY A 296 23.31 6.57 15.32
CA GLY A 296 24.12 5.60 14.58
C GLY A 296 23.45 4.23 14.40
N SER A 297 22.12 4.16 14.60
CA SER A 297 21.30 3.02 14.21
C SER A 297 21.42 2.73 12.70
N ALA A 298 21.28 1.47 12.30
CA ALA A 298 21.25 1.07 10.89
C ALA A 298 19.84 0.69 10.45
N VAL A 299 19.46 1.13 9.24
CA VAL A 299 18.13 0.88 8.64
C VAL A 299 18.31 0.20 7.30
N ILE A 300 17.60 -0.91 7.07
CA ILE A 300 17.72 -1.73 5.87
C ILE A 300 16.32 -2.14 5.40
N PRO A 301 15.90 -1.81 4.16
CA PRO A 301 16.36 -0.65 3.40
C PRO A 301 15.96 0.66 4.10
N SER A 302 16.69 1.75 3.85
CA SER A 302 16.30 3.09 4.32
C SER A 302 15.27 3.79 3.42
N LEU A 303 14.90 3.18 2.29
CA LEU A 303 13.87 3.66 1.36
C LEU A 303 12.96 2.49 0.99
N ALA A 304 11.65 2.70 1.01
CA ALA A 304 10.67 1.73 0.54
C ALA A 304 9.49 2.43 -0.16
N GLU A 305 9.03 1.86 -1.27
CA GLU A 305 7.81 2.32 -1.95
C GLU A 305 6.56 1.74 -1.25
N THR A 306 5.46 2.49 -1.24
CA THR A 306 4.19 2.02 -0.69
C THR A 306 3.52 1.00 -1.61
N ASP A 307 3.03 -0.11 -1.02
CA ASP A 307 2.26 -1.13 -1.74
C ASP A 307 0.87 -0.63 -2.17
N SER A 308 0.11 -1.47 -2.90
CA SER A 308 -1.24 -1.15 -3.36
C SER A 308 -2.29 -0.94 -2.24
N LEU A 309 -1.92 -1.16 -0.98
CA LEU A 309 -2.72 -0.90 0.22
C LEU A 309 -2.16 0.26 1.06
N GLY A 310 -1.14 0.94 0.56
CA GLY A 310 -0.48 2.12 1.13
C GLY A 310 0.62 1.82 2.15
N PHE A 311 1.10 0.58 2.26
CA PHE A 311 2.08 0.22 3.29
C PHE A 311 3.54 0.27 2.80
N ALA A 312 4.42 0.79 3.64
CA ALA A 312 5.88 0.70 3.48
C ALA A 312 6.51 0.17 4.78
N SER A 313 7.63 -0.56 4.68
CA SER A 313 8.31 -1.17 5.82
C SER A 313 9.80 -1.31 5.59
N VAL A 314 10.56 -1.29 6.67
CA VAL A 314 11.97 -1.71 6.68
C VAL A 314 12.06 -3.22 6.93
N GLU A 315 13.11 -3.87 6.46
CA GLU A 315 13.42 -5.26 6.78
C GLU A 315 14.12 -5.38 8.14
N LYS A 316 14.99 -4.42 8.48
CA LYS A 316 15.72 -4.34 9.76
C LYS A 316 15.91 -2.90 10.19
N TRP A 317 15.65 -2.63 11.47
CA TRP A 317 16.14 -1.45 12.18
C TRP A 317 17.00 -1.94 13.34
N VAL A 318 18.32 -1.73 13.25
CA VAL A 318 19.33 -2.15 14.22
C VAL A 318 19.68 -0.95 15.09
N LEU A 319 19.55 -1.08 16.40
CA LEU A 319 19.78 0.03 17.34
C LEU A 319 21.27 0.39 17.42
N GLY A 320 21.56 1.61 17.88
CA GLY A 320 22.92 2.12 18.01
C GLY A 320 23.75 1.41 19.09
N ALA A 321 24.93 1.98 19.38
CA ALA A 321 25.95 1.34 20.21
C ALA A 321 25.75 1.49 21.72
N ASP A 322 24.99 2.51 22.15
CA ASP A 322 24.87 2.93 23.55
C ASP A 322 23.43 2.74 24.06
N PRO A 323 23.20 2.32 25.32
CA PRO A 323 21.85 2.14 25.85
C PRO A 323 21.07 3.47 25.91
N GLY A 324 19.76 3.43 25.64
CA GLY A 324 18.91 4.62 25.59
C GLY A 324 17.76 4.52 24.59
N VAL A 325 17.00 5.61 24.42
CA VAL A 325 15.90 5.65 23.43
C VAL A 325 16.43 6.11 22.07
N TYR A 326 16.14 5.32 21.05
CA TYR A 326 16.40 5.60 19.64
C TYR A 326 15.09 5.90 18.91
N THR A 327 15.20 6.67 17.84
CA THR A 327 14.08 7.01 16.96
C THR A 327 14.33 6.60 15.51
N LEU A 328 13.25 6.24 14.83
CA LEU A 328 13.22 5.98 13.39
C LEU A 328 12.07 6.80 12.81
N THR A 329 12.38 7.82 12.01
CA THR A 329 11.39 8.66 11.35
C THR A 329 11.15 8.16 9.94
N ALA A 330 9.89 7.81 9.65
CA ALA A 330 9.38 7.49 8.33
C ALA A 330 8.74 8.74 7.74
N GLY A 331 9.32 9.32 6.70
CA GLY A 331 8.84 10.53 6.03
C GLY A 331 8.55 10.31 4.55
N VAL A 332 7.45 10.89 4.07
CA VAL A 332 7.17 11.02 2.63
C VAL A 332 7.68 12.40 2.17
N LEU A 333 8.47 12.42 1.10
CA LEU A 333 9.12 13.61 0.59
C LEU A 333 8.58 14.02 -0.79
N GLU A 334 8.34 15.32 -0.99
CA GLU A 334 8.17 15.94 -2.30
C GLU A 334 9.34 16.89 -2.55
N GLY A 335 10.35 16.41 -3.27
CA GLY A 335 11.63 17.11 -3.39
C GLY A 335 12.35 17.20 -2.04
N ASP A 336 12.58 18.42 -1.56
CA ASP A 336 13.21 18.69 -0.25
C ASP A 336 12.19 18.90 0.89
N GLU A 337 10.88 18.86 0.61
CA GLU A 337 9.82 19.08 1.61
C GLU A 337 9.25 17.76 2.14
N THR A 338 9.17 17.60 3.47
CA THR A 338 8.47 16.47 4.09
C THR A 338 6.98 16.76 4.17
N LEU A 339 6.19 16.06 3.35
CA LEU A 339 4.74 16.22 3.30
C LEU A 339 4.06 15.69 4.57
N ALA A 340 4.47 14.49 4.99
CA ALA A 340 3.98 13.83 6.18
C ALA A 340 5.05 12.90 6.76
N SER A 341 5.05 12.71 8.07
CA SER A 341 6.00 11.82 8.74
C SER A 341 5.43 11.23 10.03
N ALA A 342 5.94 10.07 10.42
CA ALA A 342 5.74 9.48 11.73
C ALA A 342 7.05 8.93 12.29
N THR A 343 7.18 8.88 13.62
CA THR A 343 8.43 8.50 14.28
C THR A 343 8.20 7.35 15.25
N PHE A 344 8.80 6.19 14.94
CA PHE A 344 8.90 5.06 15.86
C PHE A 344 9.91 5.35 16.97
N ARG A 345 9.73 4.68 18.12
CA ARG A 345 10.66 4.66 19.24
C ARG A 345 11.03 3.23 19.61
N ALA A 346 12.30 3.03 19.95
CA ALA A 346 12.79 1.81 20.54
C ALA A 346 13.76 2.11 21.68
N HIS A 347 13.75 1.31 22.73
CA HIS A 347 14.69 1.40 23.85
C HIS A 347 15.78 0.35 23.70
N ALA A 348 17.02 0.80 23.58
CA ALA A 348 18.21 -0.05 23.58
C ALA A 348 18.63 -0.39 25.01
N THR A 349 18.57 -1.66 25.37
CA THR A 349 19.13 -2.19 26.61
C THR A 349 20.65 -2.41 26.47
N PRO A 350 21.41 -2.41 27.58
CA PRO A 350 22.79 -2.89 27.57
C PRO A 350 22.86 -4.31 27.03
N ALA A 351 23.84 -4.57 26.15
CA ALA A 351 24.15 -5.91 25.68
C ALA A 351 24.63 -6.77 26.86
N VAL A 352 23.86 -7.80 27.20
CA VAL A 352 24.19 -8.85 28.16
C VAL A 352 24.19 -10.19 27.44
N TYR A 353 24.72 -11.25 28.07
CA TYR A 353 24.61 -12.59 27.52
C TYR A 353 23.21 -13.15 27.83
N ASP A 354 22.47 -13.55 26.80
CA ASP A 354 21.07 -14.03 26.88
C ASP A 354 20.95 -15.51 26.47
N ILE A 355 20.20 -16.33 27.22
CA ILE A 355 19.92 -17.73 26.88
C ILE A 355 18.42 -17.95 26.66
N GLU A 356 17.97 -17.86 25.42
CA GLU A 356 16.57 -18.10 25.08
C GLU A 356 16.23 -19.60 25.09
N ILE A 357 15.28 -20.02 25.94
CA ILE A 357 14.85 -21.43 26.05
C ILE A 357 13.46 -21.65 25.44
N VAL A 358 13.38 -22.52 24.43
CA VAL A 358 12.12 -22.90 23.76
C VAL A 358 11.76 -24.35 24.07
N PHE A 359 10.73 -24.54 24.89
CA PHE A 359 10.21 -25.86 25.24
C PHE A 359 9.36 -26.47 24.12
N ARG A 360 9.50 -27.79 23.90
CA ARG A 360 8.66 -28.58 22.98
C ARG A 360 7.16 -28.50 23.32
N LYS A 361 6.84 -28.53 24.62
CA LYS A 361 5.47 -28.61 25.17
C LYS A 361 5.35 -27.70 26.41
N PRO A 362 5.39 -26.36 26.27
CA PRO A 362 5.47 -25.44 27.40
C PRO A 362 4.27 -25.51 28.35
N GLY A 363 3.09 -25.87 27.83
CA GLY A 363 1.87 -26.07 28.62
C GLY A 363 1.79 -27.40 29.40
N GLU A 364 2.73 -28.32 29.18
CA GLU A 364 2.83 -29.58 29.95
C GLU A 364 3.93 -29.52 31.02
N LEU A 365 4.78 -28.48 31.03
CA LEU A 365 5.79 -28.29 32.07
C LEU A 365 5.17 -27.93 33.42
N ALA A 366 5.50 -28.71 34.45
CA ALA A 366 5.21 -28.37 35.84
C ALA A 366 6.05 -27.16 36.29
N GLU A 367 5.54 -26.39 37.25
CA GLU A 367 6.20 -25.16 37.70
C GLU A 367 7.62 -25.41 38.21
N ARG A 368 7.84 -26.47 39.00
CA ARG A 368 9.18 -26.85 39.49
C ARG A 368 10.18 -27.11 38.36
N HIS A 369 9.71 -27.60 37.22
CA HIS A 369 10.55 -27.88 36.05
C HIS A 369 10.94 -26.58 35.36
N ARG A 370 9.98 -25.67 35.17
CA ARG A 370 10.22 -24.32 34.65
C ARG A 370 11.21 -23.56 35.51
N THR A 371 11.00 -23.51 36.84
CA THR A 371 11.91 -22.83 37.77
C THR A 371 13.34 -23.38 37.73
N ALA A 372 13.52 -24.70 37.59
CA ALA A 372 14.86 -25.30 37.51
C ALA A 372 15.61 -24.91 36.21
N PHE A 373 14.89 -24.81 35.08
CA PHE A 373 15.47 -24.29 33.83
C PHE A 373 15.85 -22.82 33.95
N GLU A 374 14.93 -21.97 34.45
CA GLU A 374 15.21 -20.55 34.66
C GLU A 374 16.34 -20.31 35.68
N ASN A 375 16.53 -21.19 36.66
CA ASN A 375 17.64 -21.10 37.61
C ASN A 375 18.98 -21.40 36.95
N ALA A 376 19.03 -22.40 36.05
CA ALA A 376 20.21 -22.75 35.28
C ALA A 376 20.57 -21.68 34.24
N GLU A 377 19.57 -21.16 33.52
CA GLU A 377 19.64 -20.00 32.62
C GLU A 377 20.28 -18.80 33.34
N ARG A 378 19.65 -18.32 34.42
CA ARG A 378 20.17 -17.22 35.25
C ARG A 378 21.55 -17.51 35.84
N LEU A 379 21.93 -18.78 36.05
CA LEU A 379 23.27 -19.13 36.53
C LEU A 379 24.30 -18.90 35.43
N TRP A 380 24.05 -19.40 34.22
CA TRP A 380 24.98 -19.28 33.10
C TRP A 380 25.10 -17.84 32.58
N GLU A 381 24.01 -17.06 32.58
CA GLU A 381 24.02 -15.62 32.26
C GLU A 381 24.74 -14.75 33.29
N ARG A 382 24.85 -15.21 34.55
CA ARG A 382 25.75 -14.57 35.53
C ARG A 382 27.21 -15.00 35.30
N ALA A 383 27.43 -16.25 34.92
CA ALA A 383 28.77 -16.81 34.74
C ALA A 383 29.45 -16.33 33.46
N ILE A 384 28.68 -15.99 32.43
CA ILE A 384 29.12 -15.47 31.13
C ILE A 384 28.39 -14.14 30.93
N THR A 385 29.11 -13.02 30.88
CA THR A 385 28.48 -11.68 30.73
C THR A 385 28.79 -10.99 29.40
N GLY A 386 29.71 -11.53 28.61
CA GLY A 386 30.07 -11.00 27.29
C GLY A 386 29.09 -11.47 26.20
N ASN A 387 28.29 -10.53 25.69
CA ASN A 387 27.40 -10.73 24.55
C ASN A 387 28.16 -11.13 23.27
N LEU A 388 27.55 -12.01 22.48
CA LEU A 388 28.05 -12.56 21.23
C LEU A 388 27.29 -12.01 20.02
N PRO A 389 27.94 -11.84 18.85
CA PRO A 389 27.28 -11.37 17.64
C PRO A 389 26.02 -12.18 17.30
N TRP A 390 24.92 -11.50 16.99
CA TRP A 390 23.69 -12.16 16.56
C TRP A 390 23.89 -12.95 15.26
N ALA A 391 23.06 -13.98 15.08
CA ALA A 391 23.04 -14.79 13.87
C ALA A 391 21.62 -14.97 13.34
N THR A 392 21.47 -15.08 12.02
CA THR A 392 20.21 -15.53 11.41
C THR A 392 20.35 -16.99 11.03
N LEU A 393 19.49 -17.83 11.59
CA LEU A 393 19.36 -19.25 11.26
C LEU A 393 18.13 -19.45 10.39
N ARG A 394 18.29 -20.24 9.33
CA ARG A 394 17.18 -20.61 8.44
C ARG A 394 16.33 -21.71 9.08
N GLU A 395 15.05 -21.77 8.70
CA GLU A 395 14.11 -22.79 9.15
C GLU A 395 14.67 -24.22 8.94
N SER A 396 15.39 -24.45 7.84
CA SER A 396 16.04 -25.73 7.53
C SER A 396 17.15 -26.11 8.53
N GLU A 397 17.93 -25.15 8.99
CA GLU A 397 19.04 -25.37 9.95
C GLU A 397 18.49 -25.68 11.35
N LEU A 398 17.40 -25.00 11.73
CA LEU A 398 16.65 -25.26 12.96
C LEU A 398 15.97 -26.64 12.92
N LYS A 399 15.39 -27.03 11.77
CA LYS A 399 14.81 -28.36 11.56
C LYS A 399 15.84 -29.49 11.66
N GLU A 400 17.05 -29.31 11.12
CA GLU A 400 18.10 -30.31 11.32
C GLU A 400 18.54 -30.40 12.79
N CYS A 401 18.68 -29.25 13.47
CA CYS A 401 19.01 -29.20 14.89
C CYS A 401 18.00 -29.98 15.76
N LEU A 402 16.71 -29.63 15.64
CA LEU A 402 15.60 -30.31 16.33
C LEU A 402 15.55 -31.81 16.01
N SER A 403 15.71 -32.18 14.74
CA SER A 403 15.72 -33.59 14.32
C SER A 403 16.90 -34.38 14.89
N ARG A 404 18.10 -33.78 15.02
CA ARG A 404 19.26 -34.45 15.64
C ARG A 404 19.15 -34.53 17.15
N GLY A 405 18.62 -33.49 17.80
CA GLY A 405 18.30 -33.53 19.23
C GLY A 405 17.24 -34.58 19.56
N GLY A 406 16.37 -34.93 18.61
CA GLY A 406 15.21 -35.80 18.83
C GLY A 406 14.02 -35.03 19.42
N ILE A 407 14.00 -33.70 19.26
CA ILE A 407 12.91 -32.82 19.69
C ILE A 407 11.97 -32.62 18.51
N ASP A 408 10.79 -33.23 18.59
CA ASP A 408 9.72 -33.10 17.61
C ASP A 408 8.91 -31.81 17.91
N LEU A 409 9.34 -30.72 17.28
CA LEU A 409 8.81 -29.35 17.33
C LEU A 409 9.00 -28.71 15.95
N GLU A 410 8.08 -27.83 15.53
CA GLU A 410 8.25 -27.00 14.32
C GLU A 410 8.79 -25.61 14.72
N PRO A 411 9.90 -25.12 14.13
CA PRO A 411 10.55 -23.88 14.58
C PRO A 411 9.83 -22.58 14.20
N GLY A 412 8.86 -22.63 13.27
CA GLY A 412 8.01 -21.49 12.91
C GLY A 412 8.54 -20.54 11.81
N GLY A 413 9.74 -20.79 11.28
CA GLY A 413 10.35 -20.01 10.19
C GLY A 413 11.85 -19.79 10.40
N ASP A 414 12.41 -18.85 9.66
CA ASP A 414 13.75 -18.31 9.90
C ASP A 414 13.76 -17.49 11.21
N ARG A 415 14.90 -17.48 11.91
CA ARG A 415 15.03 -16.88 13.25
C ARG A 415 16.31 -16.07 13.39
N ILE A 416 16.20 -14.90 14.02
CA ILE A 416 17.36 -14.18 14.53
C ILE A 416 17.59 -14.66 15.97
N VAL A 417 18.82 -15.08 16.27
CA VAL A 417 19.22 -15.54 17.59
C VAL A 417 20.24 -14.54 18.15
N ASN A 418 19.91 -13.97 19.30
CA ASN A 418 20.89 -13.34 20.19
C ASN A 418 21.59 -14.44 20.98
N ASP A 419 22.87 -14.26 21.32
CA ASP A 419 23.63 -15.15 22.19
C ASP A 419 23.39 -16.66 22.04
N MET A 420 22.46 -17.27 22.78
CA MET A 420 22.17 -18.70 22.67
C MET A 420 20.69 -19.05 22.63
N LEU A 421 20.29 -19.90 21.68
CA LEU A 421 18.98 -20.55 21.64
C LEU A 421 19.09 -22.01 22.10
N ILE A 422 18.26 -22.43 23.05
CA ILE A 422 18.19 -23.82 23.52
C ILE A 422 16.78 -24.37 23.31
N TYR A 423 16.64 -25.37 22.44
CA TYR A 423 15.41 -26.15 22.38
C TYR A 423 15.40 -27.21 23.46
N ALA A 424 14.39 -27.18 24.33
CA ALA A 424 14.30 -28.04 25.51
C ALA A 424 13.10 -29.01 25.45
N SER A 425 13.28 -30.22 25.96
CA SER A 425 12.18 -31.15 26.22
C SER A 425 12.41 -31.96 27.49
N LEU A 426 11.37 -32.10 28.31
CA LEU A 426 11.33 -33.04 29.42
C LEU A 426 10.32 -34.12 29.04
N GLU A 427 10.76 -35.38 29.02
CA GLU A 427 9.93 -36.52 28.62
C GLU A 427 10.41 -37.80 29.30
N LEU A 428 9.67 -38.90 29.18
CA LEU A 428 10.18 -40.22 29.56
C LEU A 428 10.92 -40.78 28.33
N ILE A 429 12.24 -40.92 28.39
CA ILE A 429 13.07 -41.32 27.24
C ILE A 429 13.14 -42.84 27.14
N ASP A 430 13.60 -43.53 28.18
CA ASP A 430 13.60 -45.00 28.25
C ASP A 430 13.17 -45.60 29.61
N GLY A 431 12.92 -44.75 30.62
CA GLY A 431 12.47 -45.16 31.94
C GLY A 431 13.60 -45.21 32.96
N GLY A 432 13.36 -45.80 34.13
CA GLY A 432 14.33 -45.72 35.23
C GLY A 432 15.62 -46.53 34.98
N GLY A 433 16.76 -45.86 35.04
CA GLY A 433 18.11 -46.40 34.99
C GLY A 433 18.75 -46.42 33.60
N GLY A 434 18.30 -45.57 32.68
CA GLY A 434 18.67 -45.55 31.26
C GLY A 434 19.41 -44.28 30.86
N ILE A 435 18.83 -43.48 29.98
CA ILE A 435 19.40 -42.20 29.53
C ILE A 435 19.06 -41.10 30.54
N LEU A 436 20.06 -40.46 31.16
CA LEU A 436 19.80 -39.35 32.08
C LEU A 436 19.30 -38.11 31.32
N ALA A 437 20.05 -37.76 30.27
CA ALA A 437 19.78 -36.62 29.41
C ALA A 437 20.60 -36.71 28.11
N ALA A 438 20.31 -35.80 27.18
CA ALA A 438 20.99 -35.66 25.90
C ALA A 438 21.07 -34.18 25.50
N ALA A 439 22.29 -33.64 25.43
CA ALA A 439 22.50 -32.22 25.23
C ALA A 439 23.71 -31.89 24.35
N GLY A 440 23.69 -30.72 23.72
CA GLY A 440 24.83 -30.19 22.97
C GLY A 440 24.46 -29.16 21.90
N PRO A 441 25.48 -28.49 21.31
CA PRO A 441 25.28 -27.48 20.30
C PRO A 441 24.95 -28.09 18.93
N CYS A 442 24.15 -27.37 18.15
CA CYS A 442 23.82 -27.69 16.77
C CYS A 442 24.59 -26.82 15.77
N GLN A 443 24.40 -25.50 15.81
CA GLN A 443 25.06 -24.56 14.89
C GLN A 443 26.00 -23.65 15.67
N LEU A 444 27.17 -23.38 15.10
CA LEU A 444 28.22 -22.56 15.72
C LEU A 444 28.41 -21.24 14.97
N ARG A 445 28.89 -20.21 15.65
CA ARG A 445 29.31 -18.95 15.03
C ARG A 445 30.57 -19.14 14.21
N ASP A 446 30.60 -18.54 13.01
CA ASP A 446 31.85 -18.40 12.26
C ASP A 446 32.89 -17.57 13.03
N GLY A 447 34.17 -17.90 12.86
CA GLY A 447 35.28 -17.32 13.62
C GLY A 447 35.43 -17.88 15.04
N SER A 448 34.49 -17.63 15.96
CA SER A 448 34.64 -18.02 17.38
C SER A 448 34.31 -19.49 17.66
N TYR A 449 33.53 -20.13 16.80
CA TYR A 449 32.95 -21.47 17.02
C TYR A 449 32.06 -21.61 18.28
N LEU A 450 31.69 -20.52 18.94
CA LEU A 450 30.74 -20.57 20.06
C LEU A 450 29.33 -20.93 19.57
N PRO A 451 28.53 -21.69 20.34
CA PRO A 451 27.20 -22.13 19.92
C PRO A 451 26.24 -20.97 19.65
N ILE A 452 25.42 -21.09 18.60
CA ILE A 452 24.26 -20.21 18.31
C ILE A 452 22.97 -20.88 18.79
N VAL A 453 22.81 -22.17 18.49
CA VAL A 453 21.64 -22.95 18.89
C VAL A 453 22.07 -24.36 19.29
N GLY A 454 21.40 -24.93 20.29
CA GLY A 454 21.55 -26.33 20.71
C GLY A 454 20.22 -26.95 21.13
N THR A 455 20.29 -28.22 21.52
CA THR A 455 19.13 -28.97 22.04
C THR A 455 19.47 -29.62 23.37
N MET A 456 18.48 -29.75 24.24
CA MET A 456 18.59 -30.39 25.55
C MET A 456 17.34 -31.24 25.83
N ARG A 457 17.53 -32.53 26.12
CA ARG A 457 16.46 -33.46 26.50
C ARG A 457 16.78 -34.07 27.85
N ILE A 458 15.83 -34.00 28.79
CA ILE A 458 15.97 -34.52 30.15
C ILE A 458 15.01 -35.69 30.32
N ASP A 459 15.47 -36.86 30.79
CA ASP A 459 14.55 -37.95 31.15
C ASP A 459 13.93 -37.71 32.54
N LEU A 460 12.62 -37.53 32.58
CA LEU A 460 11.85 -37.39 33.81
C LEU A 460 11.83 -38.67 34.68
N ALA A 461 12.18 -39.83 34.14
CA ALA A 461 12.30 -41.06 34.91
C ALA A 461 13.55 -41.08 35.81
N ASP A 462 14.63 -40.43 35.36
CA ASP A 462 15.96 -40.50 35.98
C ASP A 462 16.43 -39.17 36.58
N ALA A 463 15.95 -38.02 36.10
CA ALA A 463 16.32 -36.69 36.60
C ALA A 463 15.27 -36.03 37.52
N ASP A 464 14.00 -36.49 37.56
CA ASP A 464 12.94 -35.88 38.37
C ASP A 464 13.07 -36.25 39.86
N GLY A 465 13.95 -35.52 40.56
CA GLY A 465 14.28 -35.73 41.98
C GLY A 465 14.98 -34.52 42.61
N GLU A 466 15.79 -34.74 43.64
CA GLU A 466 16.53 -33.66 44.34
C GLU A 466 17.63 -33.01 43.48
N HIS A 467 18.04 -33.65 42.38
CA HIS A 467 19.17 -33.23 41.53
C HIS A 467 18.77 -32.61 40.18
N LEU A 468 17.47 -32.39 39.91
CA LEU A 468 17.01 -31.93 38.60
C LEU A 468 17.68 -30.63 38.13
N GLU A 469 17.83 -29.66 39.03
CA GLU A 469 18.48 -28.37 38.73
C GLU A 469 19.98 -28.54 38.45
N GLU A 470 20.67 -29.39 39.22
CA GLU A 470 22.07 -29.77 38.98
C GLU A 470 22.23 -30.41 37.58
N THR A 471 21.35 -31.34 37.20
CA THR A 471 21.32 -31.93 35.84
C THR A 471 21.09 -30.86 34.77
N ILE A 472 20.13 -29.95 34.93
CA ILE A 472 19.87 -28.93 33.90
C ILE A 472 21.05 -27.96 33.75
N VAL A 473 21.71 -27.57 34.84
CA VAL A 473 22.95 -26.76 34.80
C VAL A 473 24.06 -27.50 34.03
N HIS A 474 24.22 -28.81 34.27
CA HIS A 474 25.20 -29.67 33.62
C HIS A 474 24.97 -29.77 32.10
N GLU A 475 23.78 -30.18 31.70
CA GLU A 475 23.39 -30.34 30.30
C GLU A 475 23.47 -29.00 29.53
N MET A 476 23.11 -27.89 30.18
CA MET A 476 23.25 -26.56 29.59
C MET A 476 24.71 -26.17 29.35
N ALA A 477 25.65 -26.59 30.21
CA ALA A 477 27.09 -26.42 29.96
C ALA A 477 27.55 -27.12 28.68
N HIS A 478 27.03 -28.33 28.42
CA HIS A 478 27.33 -29.09 27.22
C HIS A 478 26.77 -28.43 25.96
N VAL A 479 25.58 -27.81 26.05
CA VAL A 479 24.98 -26.95 25.02
C VAL A 479 25.82 -25.68 24.75
N LEU A 480 26.37 -25.06 25.80
CA LEU A 480 27.32 -23.93 25.71
C LEU A 480 28.72 -24.32 25.18
N GLY A 481 28.99 -25.61 25.01
CA GLY A 481 30.20 -26.11 24.35
C GLY A 481 31.22 -26.80 25.26
N PHE A 482 30.96 -26.88 26.56
CA PHE A 482 31.77 -27.67 27.48
C PHE A 482 31.80 -29.13 27.03
N GLY A 483 32.98 -29.75 26.97
CA GLY A 483 33.15 -31.14 26.51
C GLY A 483 32.94 -31.36 25.00
N THR A 484 31.96 -30.70 24.40
CA THR A 484 31.54 -30.89 23.00
C THR A 484 32.43 -30.12 22.02
N LEU A 485 32.98 -28.95 22.41
CA LEU A 485 33.85 -28.11 21.57
C LEU A 485 35.35 -28.25 21.83
N TRP A 486 35.77 -28.84 22.95
CA TRP A 486 37.20 -28.85 23.34
C TRP A 486 38.13 -29.43 22.27
N GLY A 487 37.73 -30.50 21.59
CA GLY A 487 38.50 -31.09 20.49
C GLY A 487 38.60 -30.19 19.24
N ARG A 488 37.54 -29.41 18.96
CA ARG A 488 37.50 -28.43 17.86
C ARG A 488 38.41 -27.24 18.13
N LEU A 489 38.43 -26.76 19.36
CA LEU A 489 39.22 -25.60 19.80
C LEU A 489 40.69 -25.96 20.14
N GLY A 490 41.09 -27.23 19.99
CA GLY A 490 42.45 -27.69 20.31
C GLY A 490 42.76 -27.74 21.80
N LEU A 491 41.73 -27.72 22.66
CA LEU A 491 41.84 -27.70 24.12
C LEU A 491 41.98 -29.10 24.74
N LEU A 492 42.06 -30.16 23.93
CA LEU A 492 42.25 -31.54 24.38
C LEU A 492 43.58 -32.12 23.93
N ARG A 493 44.28 -32.74 24.87
CA ARG A 493 45.50 -33.51 24.65
C ARG A 493 45.31 -34.97 25.04
N ASP A 494 45.94 -35.89 24.32
CA ASP A 494 45.97 -37.35 24.61
C ASP A 494 44.58 -38.04 24.62
N SER A 495 43.63 -37.49 23.86
CA SER A 495 42.19 -37.81 23.79
C SER A 495 41.80 -39.08 23.00
N VAL A 496 42.68 -40.08 22.96
CA VAL A 496 42.44 -41.34 22.26
C VAL A 496 41.25 -42.09 22.86
N VAL A 497 40.18 -42.31 22.08
CA VAL A 497 38.96 -43.00 22.52
C VAL A 497 39.16 -44.50 22.71
N ASN A 498 39.55 -44.89 23.92
CA ASN A 498 39.46 -46.21 24.56
C ASN A 498 40.23 -46.15 25.90
N ARG A 499 40.26 -47.25 26.67
CA ARG A 499 41.00 -47.37 27.94
C ARG A 499 42.54 -47.18 27.87
N ARG A 500 43.10 -46.74 26.73
CA ARG A 500 44.53 -46.38 26.57
C ARG A 500 44.76 -44.87 26.45
N GLY A 501 43.71 -44.07 26.25
CA GLY A 501 43.81 -42.61 26.30
C GLY A 501 44.08 -42.12 27.72
N ASN A 502 44.78 -41.00 27.85
CA ASN A 502 44.88 -40.27 29.12
C ASN A 502 44.57 -38.79 28.88
N PRO A 503 43.33 -38.46 28.46
CA PRO A 503 42.93 -37.12 28.09
C PRO A 503 43.12 -36.10 29.21
N HIS A 504 43.59 -34.91 28.81
CA HIS A 504 43.64 -33.71 29.63
C HIS A 504 43.16 -32.50 28.84
N PHE A 505 42.54 -31.57 29.56
CA PHE A 505 42.19 -30.25 29.04
C PHE A 505 43.35 -29.28 29.24
N THR A 506 43.61 -28.44 28.24
CA THR A 506 44.83 -27.62 28.13
C THR A 506 44.59 -26.12 28.23
N GLY A 507 43.36 -25.66 28.47
CA GLY A 507 43.07 -24.23 28.64
C GLY A 507 43.75 -23.65 29.89
N ASP A 508 44.44 -22.52 29.72
CA ASP A 508 45.26 -21.91 30.76
C ASP A 508 44.43 -21.47 31.97
N SER A 509 43.20 -21.00 31.76
CA SER A 509 42.31 -20.49 32.81
C SER A 509 41.83 -21.62 33.72
N ALA A 510 41.35 -22.73 33.14
CA ALA A 510 40.95 -23.93 33.87
C ALA A 510 42.14 -24.64 34.52
N VAL A 511 43.31 -24.69 33.87
CA VAL A 511 44.54 -25.25 34.47
C VAL A 511 44.94 -24.44 35.71
N ALA A 512 44.92 -23.11 35.64
CA ALA A 512 45.18 -22.26 36.79
C ALA A 512 44.11 -22.41 37.89
N ALA A 513 42.83 -22.56 37.52
CA ALA A 513 41.73 -22.79 38.45
C ALA A 513 41.84 -24.16 39.16
N PHE A 514 42.18 -25.23 38.44
CA PHE A 514 42.42 -26.56 38.98
C PHE A 514 43.57 -26.56 39.99
N ALA A 515 44.67 -25.86 39.67
CA ALA A 515 45.77 -25.67 40.62
C ALA A 515 45.32 -24.94 41.89
N ARG A 516 44.54 -23.85 41.77
CA ARG A 516 43.96 -23.11 42.91
C ARG A 516 43.03 -23.98 43.77
N ALA A 517 42.21 -24.82 43.15
CA ALA A 517 41.31 -25.75 43.84
C ALA A 517 42.03 -26.90 44.58
N GLY A 518 43.37 -26.97 44.53
CA GLY A 518 44.15 -28.04 45.17
C GLY A 518 44.58 -29.16 44.23
N GLY A 519 44.27 -29.05 42.94
CA GLY A 519 44.66 -29.99 41.88
C GLY A 519 46.17 -30.18 41.73
N ALA A 520 47.00 -29.28 42.28
CA ALA A 520 48.45 -29.47 42.37
C ALA A 520 48.89 -30.73 43.18
N ARG A 521 47.96 -31.37 43.91
CA ARG A 521 48.16 -32.68 44.55
C ARG A 521 48.10 -33.85 43.57
N TYR A 522 47.48 -33.66 42.40
CA TYR A 522 47.43 -34.65 41.33
C TYR A 522 48.80 -34.70 40.62
N THR A 523 49.54 -35.79 40.81
CA THR A 523 50.93 -35.91 40.33
C THR A 523 51.08 -36.51 38.94
N ALA A 524 49.99 -37.01 38.34
CA ALA A 524 50.05 -37.66 37.02
C ALA A 524 50.04 -36.66 35.84
N SER A 525 49.65 -35.40 36.07
CA SER A 525 49.74 -34.30 35.09
C SER A 525 49.59 -32.95 35.79
N THR A 526 50.12 -31.89 35.19
CA THR A 526 49.86 -30.49 35.59
C THR A 526 48.62 -29.89 34.90
N LEU A 527 48.00 -30.64 33.98
CA LEU A 527 46.81 -30.26 33.22
C LEU A 527 45.54 -30.80 33.89
N VAL A 528 44.37 -30.23 33.56
CA VAL A 528 43.10 -30.71 34.13
C VAL A 528 42.77 -32.10 33.56
N PRO A 529 42.59 -33.14 34.39
CA PRO A 529 42.35 -34.49 33.89
C PRO A 529 40.91 -34.66 33.40
N VAL A 530 40.77 -35.13 32.16
CA VAL A 530 39.48 -35.36 31.48
C VAL A 530 39.12 -36.84 31.54
N GLN A 531 37.83 -37.16 31.44
CA GLN A 531 37.30 -38.51 31.61
C GLN A 531 37.71 -39.45 30.47
N HIS A 532 38.18 -40.65 30.86
CA HIS A 532 38.81 -41.64 29.97
C HIS A 532 38.27 -43.06 30.13
N LEU A 533 37.32 -43.24 31.04
CA LEU A 533 36.58 -44.47 31.32
C LEU A 533 35.08 -44.19 31.16
N GLY A 534 34.25 -45.23 31.05
CA GLY A 534 32.84 -45.13 30.66
C GLY A 534 32.61 -45.55 29.20
N GLY A 535 31.52 -45.08 28.60
CA GLY A 535 31.14 -45.35 27.21
C GLY A 535 31.14 -44.11 26.30
N VAL A 536 30.37 -44.20 25.21
CA VAL A 536 30.04 -43.06 24.33
C VAL A 536 29.23 -42.03 25.14
N GLY A 537 29.41 -40.74 24.86
CA GLY A 537 28.88 -39.63 25.67
C GLY A 537 29.80 -39.26 26.84
N VAL A 538 30.38 -40.25 27.51
CA VAL A 538 31.22 -40.01 28.71
C VAL A 538 32.67 -39.62 28.37
N TRP A 539 33.30 -40.28 27.39
CA TRP A 539 34.71 -40.05 27.06
C TRP A 539 34.98 -38.65 26.49
N ASN A 540 36.08 -38.03 26.91
CA ASN A 540 36.58 -36.73 26.43
C ASN A 540 35.64 -35.52 26.65
N GLY A 541 34.39 -35.70 27.08
CA GLY A 541 33.44 -34.61 27.35
C GLY A 541 33.43 -34.09 28.79
N HIS A 542 33.95 -34.87 29.74
CA HIS A 542 33.78 -34.62 31.17
C HIS A 542 35.09 -34.42 31.92
N TRP A 543 35.01 -33.82 33.10
CA TRP A 543 36.07 -33.96 34.09
C TRP A 543 36.19 -35.38 34.61
N ARG A 544 37.42 -35.75 35.00
CA ARG A 544 37.71 -37.10 35.45
C ARG A 544 37.14 -37.37 36.85
N ASP A 545 36.02 -38.10 36.87
CA ASP A 545 35.29 -38.57 38.06
C ASP A 545 36.20 -38.88 39.25
N PHE A 546 37.11 -39.86 39.16
CA PHE A 546 37.87 -40.26 40.35
C PHE A 546 38.93 -39.24 40.83
N VAL A 547 39.15 -38.12 40.12
CA VAL A 547 40.04 -37.02 40.53
C VAL A 547 39.26 -35.80 41.02
N LEU A 548 38.24 -35.34 40.29
CA LEU A 548 37.42 -34.18 40.70
C LEU A 548 36.22 -34.58 41.58
N CYS A 549 35.84 -35.85 41.56
CA CYS A 549 34.85 -36.48 42.43
C CYS A 549 33.46 -35.85 42.25
N ASN A 550 32.82 -35.35 43.30
CA ASN A 550 31.46 -34.78 43.21
C ASN A 550 31.40 -33.40 42.53
N GLU A 551 32.30 -33.10 41.59
CA GLU A 551 32.22 -31.88 40.79
C GLU A 551 31.17 -32.07 39.69
N LEU A 552 30.34 -31.05 39.47
CA LEU A 552 29.13 -31.17 38.67
C LEU A 552 29.36 -31.68 37.25
N MET A 553 30.45 -31.28 36.58
CA MET A 553 30.79 -31.68 35.21
C MET A 553 31.66 -32.94 35.13
N THR A 554 31.66 -33.75 36.19
CA THR A 554 32.00 -35.17 36.05
C THR A 554 30.78 -35.94 35.53
N ALA A 555 31.01 -37.06 34.85
CA ALA A 555 29.97 -37.77 34.09
C ALA A 555 28.88 -38.48 34.92
N PHE A 556 28.86 -38.29 36.24
CA PHE A 556 27.94 -38.99 37.14
C PHE A 556 27.53 -38.09 38.31
N VAL A 557 26.24 -37.87 38.49
CA VAL A 557 25.70 -37.14 39.64
C VAL A 557 25.94 -37.95 40.92
N ASP A 558 26.71 -37.38 41.86
CA ASP A 558 27.10 -38.03 43.11
C ASP A 558 26.03 -37.79 44.19
N LYS A 559 25.98 -38.65 45.22
CA LYS A 559 25.01 -38.47 46.33
C LYS A 559 25.45 -37.34 47.25
N GLY A 560 24.73 -36.22 47.23
CA GLY A 560 25.00 -35.05 48.06
C GLY A 560 24.98 -33.78 47.24
N LYS A 561 25.85 -32.82 47.55
CA LYS A 561 26.01 -31.62 46.71
C LYS A 561 26.93 -31.92 45.53
N ASN A 562 26.56 -31.48 44.33
CA ASN A 562 27.43 -31.53 43.15
C ASN A 562 27.83 -30.09 42.75
N PRO A 563 28.84 -29.48 43.41
CA PRO A 563 29.26 -28.10 43.13
C PRO A 563 29.76 -27.90 41.70
N LEU A 564 29.31 -26.81 41.07
CA LEU A 564 29.85 -26.30 39.81
C LEU A 564 31.15 -25.54 40.09
N SER A 565 32.29 -26.15 39.81
CA SER A 565 33.57 -25.63 40.30
C SER A 565 34.10 -24.42 39.53
N ILE A 566 35.04 -23.72 40.18
CA ILE A 566 35.89 -22.70 39.57
C ILE A 566 36.68 -23.25 38.36
N VAL A 567 36.91 -24.56 38.28
CA VAL A 567 37.57 -25.21 37.13
C VAL A 567 36.66 -25.20 35.92
N THR A 568 35.38 -25.54 36.11
CA THR A 568 34.36 -25.52 35.08
C THR A 568 34.10 -24.11 34.59
N ILE A 569 33.81 -23.15 35.48
CA ILE A 569 33.54 -21.76 35.06
C ILE A 569 34.75 -21.16 34.32
N ALA A 570 35.97 -21.34 34.83
CA ALA A 570 37.17 -20.85 34.15
C ALA A 570 37.40 -21.50 32.76
N SER A 571 36.93 -22.73 32.53
CA SER A 571 37.03 -23.36 31.21
C SER A 571 36.18 -22.66 30.14
N MET A 572 35.14 -21.91 30.52
CA MET A 572 34.35 -21.12 29.57
C MET A 572 35.17 -19.96 28.98
N THR A 573 36.10 -19.37 29.75
CA THR A 573 37.08 -18.41 29.22
C THR A 573 37.98 -19.05 28.18
N ASP A 574 38.41 -20.30 28.42
CA ASP A 574 39.25 -21.04 27.48
C ASP A 574 38.48 -21.51 26.22
N LEU A 575 37.14 -21.64 26.29
CA LEU A 575 36.28 -21.81 25.10
C LEU A 575 36.22 -20.54 24.22
N GLY A 576 36.56 -19.37 24.77
CA GLY A 576 36.49 -18.07 24.09
C GLY A 576 35.30 -17.19 24.49
N TYR A 577 34.57 -17.52 25.55
CA TYR A 577 33.55 -16.62 26.11
C TYR A 577 34.22 -15.41 26.78
N GLU A 578 33.69 -14.21 26.50
CA GLU A 578 34.11 -12.97 27.14
C GLU A 578 33.31 -12.71 28.43
N GLY A 579 33.87 -11.90 29.35
CA GLY A 579 33.16 -11.49 30.57
C GLY A 579 32.82 -12.64 31.54
N VAL A 580 33.64 -13.69 31.59
CA VAL A 580 33.37 -14.86 32.46
C VAL A 580 33.66 -14.54 33.94
N ASP A 581 32.63 -14.61 34.79
CA ASP A 581 32.76 -14.38 36.24
C ASP A 581 32.96 -15.69 37.01
N ILE A 582 34.22 -15.99 37.31
CA ILE A 582 34.63 -17.14 38.13
C ILE A 582 34.11 -17.11 39.58
N ALA A 583 33.54 -16.01 40.07
CA ALA A 583 32.93 -15.92 41.40
C ALA A 583 31.52 -16.54 41.46
N VAL A 584 30.91 -16.87 40.32
CA VAL A 584 29.63 -17.62 40.24
C VAL A 584 29.81 -19.10 40.59
N ALA A 585 31.04 -19.61 40.54
CA ALA A 585 31.34 -20.98 40.92
C ALA A 585 31.06 -21.29 42.40
N ASP A 586 30.59 -22.51 42.66
CA ASP A 586 30.45 -23.04 44.01
C ASP A 586 31.82 -23.21 44.70
N GLU A 587 31.79 -23.22 46.04
CA GLU A 587 32.96 -23.58 46.84
C GLU A 587 33.35 -25.05 46.56
N PHE A 588 34.45 -25.23 45.82
CA PHE A 588 34.99 -26.52 45.47
C PHE A 588 36.49 -26.60 45.74
N THR A 589 36.92 -27.71 46.34
CA THR A 589 38.33 -28.09 46.43
C THR A 589 38.49 -29.55 46.01
N VAL A 590 39.52 -29.83 45.21
CA VAL A 590 39.84 -31.16 44.72
C VAL A 590 40.16 -32.07 45.92
N PRO A 591 39.34 -33.10 46.22
CA PRO A 591 39.45 -33.81 47.49
C PRO A 591 40.77 -34.57 47.61
N ALA A 592 41.38 -34.53 48.80
CA ALA A 592 42.70 -35.12 49.03
C ALA A 592 42.74 -36.63 48.78
N ASP A 593 41.65 -37.35 49.05
CA ASP A 593 41.53 -38.79 48.81
C ASP A 593 41.38 -39.14 47.31
N CYS A 594 40.84 -38.21 46.51
CA CYS A 594 40.69 -38.34 45.05
C CYS A 594 42.02 -38.16 44.29
N THR A 595 42.96 -37.40 44.85
CA THR A 595 44.24 -37.08 44.18
C THR A 595 45.37 -38.11 44.37
N SER A 596 45.16 -39.16 45.17
CA SER A 596 46.23 -40.13 45.50
C SER A 596 46.56 -41.10 44.36
N SER A 597 47.86 -41.28 44.08
CA SER A 597 48.36 -42.13 42.98
C SER A 597 47.97 -43.61 43.09
N ASP A 598 47.66 -44.09 44.29
CA ASP A 598 47.26 -45.49 44.53
C ASP A 598 45.88 -45.82 43.94
N ARG A 599 45.00 -44.82 43.74
CA ARG A 599 43.74 -45.03 43.01
C ARG A 599 43.94 -45.18 41.49
N GLY A 600 45.12 -44.85 40.94
CA GLY A 600 45.45 -45.10 39.52
C GLY A 600 45.50 -46.59 39.12
N ARG A 601 45.39 -47.51 40.08
CA ARG A 601 45.18 -48.96 39.88
C ARG A 601 43.87 -49.50 40.44
N ALA A 602 43.16 -48.73 41.27
CA ALA A 602 41.80 -49.05 41.63
C ALA A 602 40.89 -48.78 40.41
N GLY A 603 39.82 -49.55 40.26
CA GLY A 603 38.84 -49.26 39.22
C GLY A 603 38.09 -47.95 39.47
N PRO A 604 37.11 -47.60 38.61
CA PRO A 604 36.15 -46.54 38.90
C PRO A 604 35.54 -46.69 40.32
N ARG A 605 35.02 -45.59 40.88
CA ARG A 605 34.38 -45.56 42.21
C ARG A 605 33.24 -46.59 42.35
N ARG A 606 32.62 -46.97 41.23
CA ARG A 606 31.70 -48.10 41.07
C ARG A 606 32.35 -49.26 40.30
N ALA A 607 31.98 -50.49 40.61
CA ALA A 607 32.59 -51.68 40.01
C ALA A 607 32.18 -51.85 38.53
N PRO A 608 33.04 -52.44 37.66
CA PRO A 608 32.64 -52.75 36.29
C PRO A 608 31.52 -53.81 36.30
N GLY A 609 30.29 -53.40 35.99
CA GLY A 609 29.11 -54.27 36.00
C GLY A 609 28.07 -53.98 37.08
N GLU A 610 28.27 -52.96 37.92
CA GLU A 610 27.09 -52.22 38.43
C GLU A 610 26.42 -51.55 37.22
N ALA A 611 25.08 -51.51 37.18
CA ALA A 611 24.36 -50.88 36.08
C ALA A 611 24.78 -49.40 36.00
N GLU A 612 25.18 -48.97 34.80
CA GLU A 612 25.44 -47.56 34.49
C GLU A 612 24.09 -46.82 34.45
N THR A 613 23.53 -46.54 35.63
CA THR A 613 22.28 -45.79 35.79
C THR A 613 22.51 -44.34 35.38
N GLY A 614 21.92 -43.91 34.27
CA GLY A 614 22.12 -42.57 33.72
C GLY A 614 23.33 -42.51 32.77
N ALA A 615 23.14 -42.96 31.54
CA ALA A 615 24.04 -42.65 30.43
C ALA A 615 23.64 -41.31 29.79
N GLU A 616 24.60 -40.41 29.60
CA GLU A 616 24.37 -39.13 28.94
C GLU A 616 24.73 -39.20 27.45
N ILE A 617 24.06 -38.40 26.61
CA ILE A 617 24.30 -38.35 25.17
C ILE A 617 24.73 -36.95 24.73
N LEU A 618 26.04 -36.72 24.69
CA LEU A 618 26.63 -35.51 24.10
C LEU A 618 26.40 -35.42 22.59
N LEU A 619 25.75 -34.34 22.18
CA LEU A 619 25.46 -34.03 20.78
C LEU A 619 26.56 -33.16 20.17
N ALA A 620 27.12 -33.63 19.05
CA ALA A 620 28.15 -32.90 18.32
C ALA A 620 27.55 -31.91 17.30
N PRO A 621 28.18 -30.74 17.09
CA PRO A 621 27.66 -29.70 16.21
C PRO A 621 27.58 -30.13 14.75
N ILE A 622 26.54 -29.62 14.09
CA ILE A 622 26.10 -29.86 12.72
C ILE A 622 26.92 -29.02 11.74
N GLY A 623 27.01 -27.71 11.99
CA GLY A 623 27.54 -26.73 11.04
C GLY A 623 28.06 -25.45 11.70
N VAL A 624 28.44 -24.50 10.86
CA VAL A 624 28.96 -23.18 11.23
C VAL A 624 28.28 -22.13 10.35
N VAL A 625 27.74 -21.09 10.97
CA VAL A 625 26.91 -20.07 10.31
C VAL A 625 27.54 -18.69 10.50
N GLY A 626 27.68 -17.94 9.40
CA GLY A 626 28.15 -16.55 9.40
C GLY A 626 27.03 -15.54 9.63
N THR A 627 27.37 -14.32 10.04
CA THR A 627 26.44 -13.21 10.40
C THR A 627 25.48 -12.74 9.29
N ARG A 628 25.58 -13.28 8.07
CA ARG A 628 24.68 -13.03 6.93
C ARG A 628 24.01 -14.30 6.38
N GLY A 629 23.95 -15.38 7.16
CA GLY A 629 23.24 -16.62 6.80
C GLY A 629 23.85 -17.39 5.63
N SER A 630 25.10 -17.14 5.29
CA SER A 630 25.84 -17.88 4.26
C SER A 630 26.51 -19.13 4.86
N GLU A 631 25.98 -20.31 4.52
CA GLU A 631 26.61 -21.61 4.82
C GLU A 631 27.99 -21.72 4.17
N ILE A 632 28.97 -22.27 4.90
CA ILE A 632 30.22 -22.77 4.32
C ILE A 632 30.05 -24.29 4.15
N PRO A 633 30.18 -24.86 2.93
CA PRO A 633 29.96 -26.28 2.69
C PRO A 633 30.83 -27.20 3.56
N HIS A 634 30.26 -28.32 4.00
CA HIS A 634 30.91 -29.32 4.86
C HIS A 634 32.32 -29.72 4.39
N GLY A 635 33.33 -29.16 5.03
CA GLY A 635 34.57 -29.87 5.26
C GLY A 635 34.30 -30.98 6.29
N GLN A 636 34.63 -32.24 5.97
CA GLN A 636 34.61 -33.34 6.94
C GLN A 636 35.70 -33.14 8.00
N VAL A 637 35.45 -32.26 8.97
CA VAL A 637 36.29 -32.14 10.17
C VAL A 637 35.78 -33.18 11.18
N ASN A 638 36.22 -34.42 10.97
CA ASN A 638 35.97 -35.51 11.90
C ASN A 638 36.45 -35.09 13.30
N ASN A 639 35.54 -34.95 14.26
CA ASN A 639 35.94 -34.93 15.67
C ASN A 639 36.43 -36.36 15.99
N PRO A 640 37.73 -36.61 16.31
CA PRO A 640 38.30 -37.97 16.28
C PRO A 640 37.81 -38.95 17.37
N GLY A 641 36.70 -38.63 18.06
CA GLY A 641 36.20 -39.36 19.22
C GLY A 641 34.70 -39.66 19.26
N TYR A 642 33.88 -39.21 18.30
CA TYR A 642 32.43 -39.41 18.34
C TYR A 642 31.90 -40.28 17.19
N PRO A 643 31.27 -41.45 17.46
CA PRO A 643 30.48 -42.16 16.46
C PRO A 643 29.17 -41.39 16.18
N PRO A 644 28.56 -41.55 14.99
CA PRO A 644 27.24 -40.98 14.71
C PRO A 644 26.18 -41.56 15.65
N PRO A 645 25.12 -40.78 16.00
CA PRO A 645 24.07 -41.24 16.90
C PRO A 645 23.38 -42.52 16.37
N PRO A 646 22.90 -43.40 17.27
CA PRO A 646 22.19 -44.60 16.86
C PRO A 646 20.92 -44.22 16.08
N ARG A 647 20.70 -44.89 14.94
CA ARG A 647 19.46 -44.68 14.17
C ARG A 647 18.26 -45.10 15.03
N PRO A 648 17.14 -44.35 15.02
CA PRO A 648 15.96 -44.72 15.77
C PRO A 648 15.50 -46.13 15.36
N PRO A 649 14.98 -46.94 16.30
CA PRO A 649 14.54 -48.30 16.01
C PRO A 649 13.47 -48.28 14.92
N ARG A 650 13.69 -49.04 13.85
CA ARG A 650 12.66 -49.27 12.83
C ARG A 650 11.47 -49.93 13.50
N ARG A 651 10.35 -49.20 13.62
CA ARG A 651 9.06 -49.81 13.96
C ARG A 651 8.74 -50.84 12.88
N SER A 652 8.56 -52.08 13.31
CA SER A 652 8.08 -53.22 12.52
C SER A 652 6.57 -53.17 12.34
#